data_AF-A0A4Q4XEB1-F1
#
_entry.id   AF-A0A4Q4XEB1-F1
#
_cell.length_a   1.000
_cell.length_b   1.000
_cell.length_c   1.000
_cell.angle_alpha   90.00
_cell.angle_beta   90.00
_cell.angle_gamma   90.00
#
_symmetry.space_group_name_H-M   'P 1'
#
loop_
_entity.id
_entity.type
_entity.pdbx_description
1 polymer ?
#
loop_
_entity_poly.entity_id
_entity_poly.type
_entity_poly.pdbx_seq_one_letter_code
_entity_poly.pdbx_strand_id
1 'polypeptide(L)'
;MEVMAELDTLIYPGSQDSILLMESNAGVVPAIYVEAPASGEHDFSWRLFYQRILAQLGDDLDSPKVAYGVDAQSGRMTRPRGASGNSLAALRTAVERGLRERQVQFVVIDEAAHIIRQTRSNNKLEIQLDTLKSLVNQCGTQMVMVGSYDLYQLVSLSGQLARRTHVLHFERYRSDRGEDVRSFEACVRSFENALPRLWGGQLTGYTKELQDNTLGCVGTLSSVLTRAARLAEAGGAWSVDALKRALLNEAQRKRILEEIERRMSPPLSNPRSVLHALTPIGVGTPGVESLLSYLCRLAVSHAVSVTELSRKIAKTVGWELSDNYNWKRLHLNGNGEAARNWSGALSALTSIEQLDQLTLLPWADVIAQQSLTTTSARWCSQCLAEDLASGCSPYLRTAWDVGCVTACSRHRTQLVHVCPDCGRTDARHRFAYVVPGWCAHCGAFLGGVEHGVPAAPEEIWKASQVGEMLAVQATLESVPTRESLHDCLRELVARLDHGKSAAFARRIGLSKGTVHHWLKDGGIPALPAHLRIASQTGLSLAKLLAGDLTDWSPATAEIHQLAFLFPRQSQRVVRRTLDWCQIRAELTAMGRSLVPVSVAEAARRLDIDVRQLYQNANKEARILAERWRQYMRRRGEQSIANAREAIDVACQDIASQDKAINLREVKERVPQEVLGSVRGVISLLQDAKGRITTG
;
A
#
# COMPACT_ATOMS: atom_id res chain seq x y z
N MET A 1 6.66 42.13 2.53
CA MET A 1 6.51 40.71 2.16
C MET A 1 7.78 40.17 1.53
N GLU A 2 8.43 40.89 0.61
CA GLU A 2 9.73 40.47 0.01
C GLU A 2 10.91 40.48 1.00
N VAL A 3 10.98 41.45 1.91
CA VAL A 3 12.10 41.58 2.88
C VAL A 3 12.17 40.42 3.89
N MET A 4 11.05 39.74 4.17
CA MET A 4 11.03 38.55 5.03
C MET A 4 11.55 37.30 4.33
N ALA A 5 11.44 37.22 2.99
CA ALA A 5 11.95 36.11 2.20
C ALA A 5 13.49 36.20 2.00
N GLU A 6 14.05 37.40 1.97
CA GLU A 6 15.51 37.63 1.88
C GLU A 6 16.24 37.40 3.22
N LEU A 7 15.55 37.53 4.36
CA LEU A 7 16.13 37.27 5.68
C LEU A 7 16.19 35.77 6.02
N ASP A 8 15.22 34.96 5.57
CA ASP A 8 15.23 33.51 5.77
C ASP A 8 16.34 32.79 4.99
N THR A 9 16.83 33.38 3.91
CA THR A 9 17.91 32.83 3.06
C THR A 9 19.32 33.10 3.61
N LEU A 10 19.49 34.04 4.54
CA LEU A 10 20.78 34.44 5.10
C LEU A 10 21.15 33.74 6.43
N ILE A 11 20.20 33.07 7.10
CA ILE A 11 20.38 32.60 8.50
C ILE A 11 20.76 31.11 8.59
N TYR A 12 20.55 30.28 7.57
CA TYR A 12 20.77 28.82 7.66
C TYR A 12 21.55 28.23 6.49
N PRO A 13 22.89 28.09 6.56
CA PRO A 13 23.65 27.37 5.55
C PRO A 13 23.28 25.87 5.46
N GLY A 14 22.73 25.27 6.53
CA GLY A 14 22.25 23.88 6.51
C GLY A 14 20.84 23.67 5.92
N SER A 15 20.09 24.74 5.64
CA SER A 15 18.75 24.61 5.02
C SER A 15 18.83 24.39 3.51
N GLN A 16 19.92 24.81 2.86
CA GLN A 16 20.11 24.65 1.42
C GLN A 16 20.16 23.17 1.01
N ASP A 17 20.87 22.33 1.76
CA ASP A 17 20.93 20.89 1.49
C ASP A 17 19.56 20.21 1.61
N SER A 18 18.74 20.63 2.59
CA SER A 18 17.40 20.08 2.78
C SER A 18 16.42 20.55 1.70
N ILE A 19 16.55 21.80 1.23
CA ILE A 19 15.74 22.33 0.13
C ILE A 19 16.10 21.61 -1.18
N LEU A 20 17.39 21.46 -1.49
CA LEU A 20 17.86 20.69 -2.65
C LEU A 20 17.40 19.23 -2.60
N LEU A 21 17.40 18.62 -1.40
CA LEU A 21 16.88 17.27 -1.20
C LEU A 21 15.37 17.18 -1.49
N MET A 22 14.59 18.16 -1.01
CA MET A 22 13.14 18.23 -1.27
C MET A 22 12.80 18.54 -2.73
N GLU A 23 13.61 19.34 -3.42
CA GLU A 23 13.50 19.59 -4.86
C GLU A 23 13.81 18.33 -5.68
N SER A 24 14.81 17.55 -5.25
CA SER A 24 15.16 16.27 -5.90
C SER A 24 14.18 15.13 -5.60
N ASN A 25 13.55 15.15 -4.42
CA ASN A 25 12.61 14.13 -3.98
C ASN A 25 11.47 14.76 -3.16
N ALA A 26 10.36 15.05 -3.84
CA ALA A 26 9.13 15.58 -3.24
C ALA A 26 8.49 14.65 -2.19
N GLY A 27 8.99 13.41 -2.07
CA GLY A 27 8.61 12.46 -1.04
C GLY A 27 9.20 12.73 0.33
N VAL A 28 10.32 13.48 0.43
CA VAL A 28 11.03 13.71 1.70
C VAL A 28 10.42 14.86 2.48
N VAL A 29 10.28 14.68 3.79
CA VAL A 29 9.82 15.70 4.74
C VAL A 29 10.84 15.75 5.88
N PRO A 30 11.85 16.63 5.83
CA PRO A 30 12.98 16.59 6.77
C PRO A 30 12.56 16.97 8.19
N ALA A 31 11.53 17.81 8.34
CA ALA A 31 11.01 18.21 9.64
C ALA A 31 9.48 18.28 9.65
N ILE A 32 8.87 17.90 10.76
CA ILE A 32 7.45 18.10 11.04
C ILE A 32 7.27 18.95 12.30
N TYR A 33 6.23 19.78 12.31
CA TYR A 33 5.83 20.59 13.45
C TYR A 33 4.45 20.17 13.93
N VAL A 34 4.33 19.81 15.21
CA VAL A 34 3.08 19.34 15.82
C VAL A 34 2.90 19.98 17.18
N GLU A 35 1.73 20.58 17.41
CA GLU A 35 1.33 21.04 18.74
C GLU A 35 0.78 19.87 19.57
N ALA A 36 1.26 19.71 20.81
CA ALA A 36 0.75 18.71 21.74
C ALA A 36 -0.69 19.07 22.17
N PRO A 37 -1.68 18.17 22.01
CA PRO A 37 -3.08 18.49 22.30
C PRO A 37 -3.36 18.64 23.80
N ALA A 38 -4.06 19.72 24.16
CA ALA A 38 -4.74 19.84 25.44
C ALA A 38 -6.20 19.37 25.30
N SER A 39 -6.47 18.07 25.51
CA SER A 39 -7.81 17.47 25.31
C SER A 39 -8.84 17.82 26.39
N GLY A 40 -8.43 18.47 27.50
CA GLY A 40 -9.31 18.72 28.66
C GLY A 40 -9.64 17.46 29.48
N GLU A 41 -9.14 16.29 29.06
CA GLU A 41 -9.27 15.01 29.75
C GLU A 41 -8.18 14.85 30.82
N HIS A 42 -8.36 13.86 31.71
CA HIS A 42 -7.41 13.55 32.78
C HIS A 42 -6.13 12.85 32.31
N ASP A 43 -6.09 12.31 31.09
CA ASP A 43 -4.92 11.65 30.51
C ASP A 43 -4.64 12.23 29.10
N PHE A 44 -3.38 12.22 28.67
CA PHE A 44 -2.97 12.71 27.35
C PHE A 44 -3.50 11.85 26.19
N SER A 45 -4.11 12.51 25.21
CA SER A 45 -4.71 11.82 24.05
C SER A 45 -3.67 11.48 22.98
N TRP A 46 -3.02 10.33 23.13
CA TRP A 46 -2.09 9.77 22.13
C TRP A 46 -2.73 9.58 20.76
N ARG A 47 -4.03 9.27 20.71
CA ARG A 47 -4.77 9.14 19.45
C ARG A 47 -4.74 10.47 18.70
N LEU A 48 -5.14 11.57 19.34
CA LEU A 48 -5.17 12.88 18.70
C LEU A 48 -3.76 13.36 18.30
N PHE A 49 -2.76 13.06 19.13
CA PHE A 49 -1.36 13.37 18.84
C PHE A 49 -0.84 12.64 17.58
N TYR A 50 -1.06 11.32 17.48
CA TYR A 50 -0.68 10.57 16.28
C TYR A 50 -1.45 11.01 15.03
N GLN A 51 -2.72 11.40 15.17
CA GLN A 51 -3.50 11.95 14.07
C GLN A 51 -2.93 13.28 13.57
N ARG A 52 -2.50 14.17 14.47
CA ARG A 52 -1.82 15.44 14.09
C ARG A 52 -0.49 15.19 13.39
N ILE A 53 0.30 14.22 13.84
CA ILE A 53 1.53 13.81 13.15
C ILE A 53 1.22 13.30 11.73
N LEU A 54 0.23 12.41 11.59
CA LEU A 54 -0.15 11.87 10.28
C LEU A 54 -0.62 12.96 9.31
N ALA A 55 -1.41 13.92 9.79
CA ALA A 55 -1.82 15.08 9.00
C ALA A 55 -0.59 15.88 8.50
N GLN A 56 0.41 16.09 9.36
CA GLN A 56 1.67 16.73 8.95
C GLN A 56 2.48 15.89 7.95
N LEU A 57 2.32 14.57 7.95
CA LEU A 57 2.96 13.69 6.97
C LEU A 57 2.20 13.59 5.63
N GLY A 58 1.08 14.32 5.50
CA GLY A 58 0.20 14.31 4.31
C GLY A 58 -0.77 13.13 4.26
N ASP A 59 -1.06 12.52 5.40
CA ASP A 59 -1.95 11.37 5.51
C ASP A 59 -3.25 11.75 6.24
N ASP A 60 -4.24 12.22 5.47
CA ASP A 60 -5.49 12.83 5.96
C ASP A 60 -6.48 11.87 6.67
N LEU A 61 -6.07 10.66 7.05
CA LEU A 61 -6.87 9.67 7.79
C LEU A 61 -8.22 9.26 7.16
N ASP A 62 -8.53 9.72 5.94
CA ASP A 62 -9.67 9.30 5.10
C ASP A 62 -9.79 7.77 5.01
N SER A 63 -8.66 7.08 5.13
CA SER A 63 -8.53 5.64 5.05
C SER A 63 -8.25 5.04 6.45
N PRO A 64 -9.02 4.04 6.92
CA PRO A 64 -8.81 3.42 8.21
C PRO A 64 -7.43 2.76 8.30
N LYS A 65 -6.63 3.20 9.30
CA LYS A 65 -5.32 2.65 9.60
C LYS A 65 -5.45 1.30 10.28
N VAL A 66 -4.59 0.38 9.88
CA VAL A 66 -4.56 -0.99 10.37
C VAL A 66 -3.13 -1.41 10.73
N ALA A 67 -2.99 -2.01 11.91
CA ALA A 67 -1.75 -2.64 12.32
C ALA A 67 -1.64 -4.01 11.64
N TYR A 68 -0.87 -4.09 10.55
CA TYR A 68 -0.54 -5.35 9.87
C TYR A 68 0.87 -5.26 9.29
N GLY A 69 1.57 -6.40 9.28
CA GLY A 69 2.97 -6.47 8.88
C GLY A 69 3.56 -7.81 9.25
N VAL A 70 4.88 -7.90 9.30
CA VAL A 70 5.59 -9.08 9.77
C VAL A 70 5.85 -8.91 11.26
N ASP A 71 5.45 -9.90 12.05
CA ASP A 71 5.76 -9.93 13.48
C ASP A 71 7.19 -10.38 13.70
N ALA A 72 7.95 -9.59 14.46
CA ALA A 72 9.39 -9.79 14.64
C ALA A 72 9.73 -11.06 15.43
N GLN A 73 8.82 -11.55 16.29
CA GLN A 73 9.05 -12.75 17.11
C GLN A 73 8.72 -14.03 16.36
N SER A 74 7.58 -14.06 15.68
CA SER A 74 7.09 -15.24 14.95
C SER A 74 7.59 -15.32 13.51
N GLY A 75 8.08 -14.21 12.93
CA GLY A 75 8.41 -14.11 11.51
C GLY A 75 7.20 -14.26 10.58
N ARG A 76 5.97 -14.30 11.13
CA ARG A 76 4.73 -14.48 10.38
C ARG A 76 4.05 -13.14 10.13
N MET A 77 3.34 -13.04 9.01
CA MET A 77 2.48 -11.90 8.73
C MET A 77 1.29 -11.93 9.69
N THR A 78 1.14 -10.85 10.47
CA THR A 78 -0.01 -10.63 11.34
C THR A 78 -1.12 -9.92 10.59
N ARG A 79 -2.35 -10.28 10.94
CA ARG A 79 -3.56 -9.64 10.43
C ARG A 79 -4.26 -8.86 11.53
N PRO A 80 -4.93 -7.76 11.18
CA PRO A 80 -5.80 -7.08 12.13
C PRO A 80 -6.94 -8.04 12.50
N ARG A 81 -7.13 -8.25 13.82
CA ARG A 81 -8.29 -8.99 14.35
C ARG A 81 -9.46 -8.01 14.50
N GLY A 82 -10.52 -8.22 13.73
CA GLY A 82 -11.74 -7.40 13.77
C GLY A 82 -11.76 -6.24 12.78
N ALA A 83 -12.90 -5.54 12.72
CA ALA A 83 -13.17 -4.43 11.80
C ALA A 83 -12.73 -3.06 12.34
N SER A 84 -12.13 -2.99 13.53
CA SER A 84 -11.78 -1.70 14.15
C SER A 84 -10.52 -1.12 13.53
N GLY A 85 -10.71 -0.36 12.44
CA GLY A 85 -9.69 0.57 11.96
C GLY A 85 -9.35 1.64 13.01
N ASN A 86 -8.20 2.29 12.86
CA ASN A 86 -7.74 3.39 13.71
C ASN A 86 -7.57 3.04 15.21
N SER A 87 -7.17 1.79 15.50
CA SER A 87 -6.68 1.44 16.84
C SER A 87 -5.42 2.25 17.19
N LEU A 88 -5.12 2.44 18.48
CA LEU A 88 -3.93 3.19 18.88
C LEU A 88 -2.64 2.57 18.31
N ALA A 89 -2.56 1.23 18.30
CA ALA A 89 -1.47 0.49 17.68
C ALA A 89 -1.38 0.75 16.17
N ALA A 90 -2.53 0.79 15.46
CA ALA A 90 -2.55 1.06 14.04
C ALA A 90 -2.09 2.48 13.70
N LEU A 91 -2.50 3.48 14.49
CA LEU A 91 -2.05 4.87 14.34
C LEU A 91 -0.56 4.99 14.63
N ARG A 92 -0.06 4.33 15.68
CA ARG A 92 1.36 4.30 16.00
C ARG A 92 2.18 3.68 14.86
N THR A 93 1.77 2.52 14.35
CA THR A 93 2.43 1.88 13.18
C THR A 93 2.41 2.79 11.94
N ALA A 94 1.30 3.49 11.70
CA ALA A 94 1.20 4.44 10.59
C ALA A 94 2.19 5.61 10.77
N VAL A 95 2.31 6.16 11.98
CA VAL A 95 3.28 7.24 12.29
C VAL A 95 4.71 6.73 12.12
N GLU A 96 5.06 5.57 12.69
CA GLU A 96 6.40 4.99 12.58
C GLU A 96 6.82 4.78 11.11
N ARG A 97 5.90 4.28 10.29
CA ARG A 97 6.14 4.12 8.84
C ARG A 97 6.23 5.48 8.15
N GLY A 98 5.29 6.38 8.41
CA GLY A 98 5.30 7.70 7.79
C GLY A 98 6.58 8.48 8.10
N LEU A 99 7.07 8.47 9.34
CA LEU A 99 8.34 9.11 9.72
C LEU A 99 9.53 8.51 8.96
N ARG A 100 9.58 7.18 8.82
CA ARG A 100 10.68 6.49 8.12
C ARG A 100 10.66 6.71 6.62
N GLU A 101 9.51 6.51 5.99
CA GLU A 101 9.36 6.59 4.52
C GLU A 101 9.46 8.03 4.01
N ARG A 102 9.09 9.01 4.84
CA ARG A 102 9.31 10.43 4.56
C ARG A 102 10.70 10.92 4.98
N GLN A 103 11.54 10.04 5.54
CA GLN A 103 12.90 10.35 6.02
C GLN A 103 12.94 11.56 6.96
N VAL A 104 11.99 11.61 7.91
CA VAL A 104 11.91 12.71 8.87
C VAL A 104 13.13 12.69 9.76
N GLN A 105 13.84 13.81 9.82
CA GLN A 105 14.99 13.99 10.70
C GLN A 105 14.57 14.65 12.01
N PHE A 106 13.64 15.61 11.97
CA PHE A 106 13.22 16.37 13.14
C PHE A 106 11.71 16.32 13.37
N VAL A 107 11.32 15.93 14.59
CA VAL A 107 9.94 16.06 15.08
C VAL A 107 9.90 17.18 16.11
N VAL A 108 9.37 18.33 15.72
CA VAL A 108 9.18 19.49 16.60
C VAL A 108 7.81 19.37 17.26
N ILE A 109 7.82 19.28 18.60
CA ILE A 109 6.62 19.23 19.43
C ILE A 109 6.52 20.54 20.18
N ASP A 110 5.53 21.35 19.84
CA ASP A 110 5.21 22.57 20.57
C ASP A 110 4.24 22.28 21.72
N GLU A 111 4.27 23.11 22.76
CA GLU A 111 3.48 22.94 23.99
C GLU A 111 3.67 21.54 24.62
N ALA A 112 4.88 20.97 24.50
CA ALA A 112 5.20 19.61 24.97
C ALA A 112 4.93 19.42 26.49
N ALA A 113 4.89 20.51 27.25
CA ALA A 113 4.47 20.52 28.65
C ALA A 113 3.08 19.91 28.87
N HIS A 114 2.19 19.94 27.88
CA HIS A 114 0.87 19.30 27.96
C HIS A 114 0.93 17.77 28.09
N ILE A 115 1.96 17.14 27.51
CA ILE A 115 2.20 15.69 27.68
C ILE A 115 2.45 15.39 29.17
N ILE A 116 3.20 16.26 29.84
CA ILE A 116 3.64 16.09 31.23
C ILE A 116 2.53 16.45 32.22
N ARG A 117 1.92 17.63 32.07
CA ARG A 117 0.97 18.22 33.03
C ARG A 117 -0.29 17.36 33.23
N GLN A 118 -0.66 16.56 32.23
CA GLN A 118 -1.84 15.70 32.29
C GLN A 118 -1.57 14.36 33.00
N THR A 119 -0.39 14.17 33.60
CA THR A 119 -0.06 12.95 34.37
C THR A 119 0.14 13.26 35.85
N ARG A 120 -0.77 12.79 36.71
CA ARG A 120 -0.70 12.97 38.18
C ARG A 120 0.25 12.01 38.91
N SER A 121 0.88 11.07 38.21
CA SER A 121 1.76 10.04 38.79
C SER A 121 3.08 9.96 38.03
N ASN A 122 4.20 10.03 38.75
CA ASN A 122 5.56 9.94 38.19
C ASN A 122 5.77 8.65 37.38
N ASN A 123 5.18 7.53 37.80
CA ASN A 123 5.30 6.25 37.10
C ASN A 123 4.60 6.27 35.72
N LYS A 124 3.46 6.96 35.60
CA LYS A 124 2.80 7.13 34.29
C LYS A 124 3.60 8.04 33.36
N LEU A 125 4.29 9.04 33.90
CA LEU A 125 5.12 9.97 33.14
C LEU A 125 6.34 9.26 32.55
N GLU A 126 7.00 8.37 33.31
CA GLU A 126 8.09 7.52 32.78
C GLU A 126 7.62 6.68 31.59
N ILE A 127 6.44 6.05 31.67
CA ILE A 127 5.87 5.24 30.58
C ILE A 127 5.63 6.09 29.31
N GLN A 128 5.14 7.33 29.46
CA GLN A 128 4.94 8.23 28.33
C GLN A 128 6.27 8.63 27.67
N LEU A 129 7.31 8.87 28.47
CA LEU A 129 8.64 9.20 27.96
C LEU A 129 9.30 8.02 27.27
N ASP A 130 9.17 6.81 27.81
CA ASP A 130 9.63 5.60 27.15
C ASP A 130 8.88 5.35 25.84
N THR A 131 7.60 5.75 25.75
CA THR A 131 6.83 5.70 24.51
C THR A 131 7.40 6.64 23.45
N LEU A 132 7.69 7.90 23.79
CA LEU A 132 8.33 8.86 22.87
C LEU A 132 9.74 8.42 22.47
N LYS A 133 10.54 7.97 23.44
CA LYS A 133 11.88 7.43 23.21
C LYS A 133 11.85 6.23 22.28
N SER A 134 10.91 5.31 22.48
CA SER A 134 10.72 4.15 21.62
C SER A 134 10.36 4.57 20.19
N LEU A 135 9.48 5.56 20.01
CA LEU A 135 9.10 6.08 18.70
C LEU A 135 10.32 6.67 17.96
N VAL A 136 11.06 7.54 18.64
CA VAL A 136 12.23 8.26 18.12
C VAL A 136 13.35 7.29 17.73
N ASN A 137 13.69 6.36 18.63
CA ASN A 137 14.75 5.37 18.38
C ASN A 137 14.40 4.42 17.21
N GLN A 138 13.13 4.03 17.06
CA GLN A 138 12.70 3.13 15.98
C GLN A 138 12.63 3.81 14.61
N CYS A 139 12.48 5.14 14.59
CA CYS A 139 12.40 5.92 13.37
C CYS A 139 13.75 6.56 12.98
N GLY A 140 14.71 6.65 13.90
CA GLY A 140 15.97 7.36 13.67
C GLY A 140 15.80 8.88 13.60
N THR A 141 14.71 9.42 14.13
CA THR A 141 14.38 10.85 14.15
C THR A 141 14.96 11.51 15.40
N GLN A 142 15.27 12.80 15.37
CA GLN A 142 15.54 13.62 16.54
C GLN A 142 14.26 14.37 16.97
N MET A 143 14.00 14.39 18.27
CA MET A 143 12.84 15.09 18.84
C MET A 143 13.26 16.43 19.42
N VAL A 144 12.54 17.49 19.06
CA VAL A 144 12.71 18.85 19.60
C VAL A 144 11.44 19.18 20.38
N MET A 145 11.55 19.30 21.70
CA MET A 145 10.42 19.66 22.57
C MET A 145 10.50 21.13 22.91
N VAL A 146 9.44 21.87 22.62
CA VAL A 146 9.26 23.28 22.93
C VAL A 146 8.10 23.41 23.91
N GLY A 147 8.27 24.24 24.93
CA GLY A 147 7.26 24.46 25.96
C GLY A 147 7.88 24.86 27.29
N SER A 148 7.01 24.92 28.29
CA SER A 148 7.27 25.63 29.54
C SER A 148 8.42 25.04 30.33
N TYR A 149 8.83 25.76 31.37
CA TYR A 149 9.78 25.28 32.38
C TYR A 149 9.38 23.95 33.04
N ASP A 150 8.14 23.49 32.92
CA ASP A 150 7.74 22.17 33.39
C ASP A 150 8.47 21.05 32.63
N LEU A 151 8.92 21.30 31.40
CA LEU A 151 9.81 20.40 30.66
C LEU A 151 11.14 20.17 31.39
N TYR A 152 11.58 21.09 32.25
CA TYR A 152 12.81 20.90 33.03
C TYR A 152 12.71 19.71 33.99
N GLN A 153 11.50 19.40 34.48
CA GLN A 153 11.27 18.22 35.30
C GLN A 153 11.66 16.92 34.57
N LEU A 154 11.61 16.89 33.23
CA LEU A 154 12.01 15.72 32.42
C LEU A 154 13.45 15.30 32.64
N VAL A 155 14.36 16.26 32.80
CA VAL A 155 15.79 15.99 33.00
C VAL A 155 16.04 15.36 34.37
N SER A 156 15.18 15.69 35.35
CA SER A 156 15.28 15.15 36.72
C SER A 156 14.66 13.75 36.89
N LEU A 157 13.77 13.32 35.98
CA LEU A 157 12.98 12.09 36.14
C LEU A 157 13.65 10.82 35.62
N SER A 158 14.56 10.90 34.65
CA SER A 158 15.28 9.73 34.15
C SER A 158 16.72 10.05 33.81
N GLY A 159 17.66 9.44 34.54
CA GLY A 159 19.10 9.59 34.30
C GLY A 159 19.57 9.11 32.92
N GLN A 160 18.73 8.37 32.19
CA GLN A 160 19.00 7.99 30.79
C GLN A 160 18.60 9.07 29.80
N LEU A 161 17.47 9.75 30.01
CA LEU A 161 17.09 10.90 29.19
C LEU A 161 18.04 12.07 29.47
N ALA A 162 18.36 12.33 30.73
CA ALA A 162 19.23 13.45 31.13
C ALA A 162 20.58 13.49 30.40
N ARG A 163 21.16 12.32 30.06
CA ARG A 163 22.44 12.23 29.34
C ARG A 163 22.33 12.49 27.84
N ARG A 164 21.13 12.40 27.28
CA ARG A 164 20.84 12.51 25.83
C ARG A 164 19.99 13.73 25.49
N THR A 165 19.41 14.38 26.50
CA THR A 165 18.62 15.60 26.35
C THR A 165 19.53 16.81 26.47
N HIS A 166 19.52 17.67 25.45
CA HIS A 166 20.14 18.98 25.51
C HIS A 166 19.06 20.03 25.77
N VAL A 167 19.20 20.78 26.86
CA VAL A 167 18.25 21.84 27.23
C VAL A 167 18.80 23.19 26.76
N LEU A 168 18.08 23.82 25.85
CA LEU A 168 18.32 25.20 25.46
C LEU A 168 17.36 26.09 26.24
N HIS A 169 17.91 26.91 27.12
CA HIS A 169 17.15 27.76 28.01
C HIS A 169 17.04 29.17 27.41
N PHE A 170 15.83 29.57 27.04
CA PHE A 170 15.53 30.93 26.59
C PHE A 170 15.09 31.79 27.76
N GLU A 171 16.07 32.39 28.44
CA GLU A 171 15.83 33.31 29.56
C GLU A 171 15.14 34.60 29.11
N ARG A 172 14.35 35.19 30.00
CA ARG A 172 13.88 36.58 29.84
C ARG A 172 15.05 37.55 29.91
N TYR A 173 14.96 38.68 29.21
CA TYR A 173 15.97 39.74 29.26
C TYR A 173 15.99 40.42 30.64
N ARG A 174 17.06 40.25 31.41
CA ARG A 174 17.12 40.76 32.78
C ARG A 174 17.59 42.22 32.81
N SER A 175 17.05 43.00 33.74
CA SER A 175 17.43 44.40 33.94
C SER A 175 18.75 44.59 34.70
N ASP A 176 19.27 43.53 35.34
CA ASP A 176 20.55 43.53 36.07
C ASP A 176 21.75 43.19 35.18
N ARG A 177 21.52 42.71 33.95
CA ARG A 177 22.57 42.41 32.96
C ARG A 177 22.59 43.48 31.88
N GLY A 178 23.69 44.22 31.79
CA GLY A 178 23.84 45.28 30.78
C GLY A 178 23.77 44.79 29.33
N GLU A 179 24.09 43.53 29.05
CA GLU A 179 23.96 42.91 27.72
C GLU A 179 22.50 42.62 27.34
N ASP A 180 21.70 42.12 28.29
CA ASP A 180 20.28 41.86 28.09
C ASP A 180 19.51 43.17 27.88
N VAL A 181 19.85 44.23 28.63
CA VAL A 181 19.27 45.57 28.46
C VAL A 181 19.54 46.10 27.05
N ARG A 182 20.79 46.01 26.56
CA ARG A 182 21.13 46.42 25.19
C ARG A 182 20.37 45.61 24.13
N SER A 183 20.23 44.31 24.35
CA SER A 183 19.50 43.42 23.43
C SER A 183 18.00 43.72 23.43
N PHE A 184 17.42 43.99 24.60
CA PHE A 184 16.01 44.39 24.74
C PHE A 184 15.75 45.76 24.10
N GLU A 185 16.65 46.73 24.27
CA GLU A 185 16.63 48.02 23.56
C GLU A 185 16.70 47.85 22.04
N ALA A 186 17.49 46.89 21.55
CA ALA A 186 17.52 46.57 20.13
C ALA A 186 16.17 46.00 19.66
N CYS A 187 15.52 45.12 20.45
CA CYS A 187 14.17 44.64 20.14
C CYS A 187 13.13 45.77 20.10
N VAL A 188 13.13 46.68 21.09
CA VAL A 188 12.22 47.84 21.11
C VAL A 188 12.44 48.72 19.88
N ARG A 189 13.70 48.98 19.50
CA ARG A 189 14.04 49.70 18.27
C ARG A 189 13.52 48.99 17.02
N SER A 190 13.58 47.67 16.95
CA SER A 190 13.01 46.92 15.83
C SER A 190 11.49 47.08 15.72
N PHE A 191 10.76 47.07 16.83
CA PHE A 191 9.30 47.36 16.83
C PHE A 191 8.97 48.79 16.42
N GLU A 192 9.79 49.73 16.85
CA GLU A 192 9.67 51.14 16.48
C GLU A 192 9.91 51.37 14.98
N ASN A 193 10.95 50.73 14.43
CA ASN A 193 11.26 50.74 13.00
C ASN A 193 10.22 50.03 12.13
N ALA A 194 9.48 49.07 12.69
CA ALA A 194 8.42 48.36 11.97
C ALA A 194 7.18 49.24 11.72
N LEU A 195 6.89 50.21 12.60
CA LEU A 195 5.75 51.12 12.50
C LEU A 195 6.18 52.59 12.74
N PRO A 196 7.04 53.15 11.87
CA PRO A 196 7.66 54.45 12.11
C PRO A 196 6.65 55.60 12.09
N ARG A 197 5.54 55.46 11.35
CA ARG A 197 4.44 56.44 11.30
C ARG A 197 3.65 56.55 12.59
N LEU A 198 3.64 55.49 13.42
CA LEU A 198 2.86 55.44 14.64
C LEU A 198 3.69 55.89 15.86
N TRP A 199 4.93 55.40 15.96
CA TRP A 199 5.75 55.58 17.17
C TRP A 199 6.71 56.78 17.12
N GLY A 200 7.09 57.23 15.90
CA GLY A 200 7.84 58.48 15.71
C GLY A 200 9.19 58.58 16.42
N GLY A 201 9.86 57.47 16.75
CA GLY A 201 11.15 57.49 17.46
C GLY A 201 11.06 57.75 18.97
N GLN A 202 9.85 57.71 19.54
CA GLN A 202 9.61 58.02 20.96
C GLN A 202 9.53 56.78 21.87
N LEU A 203 9.43 55.57 21.31
CA LEU A 203 9.26 54.32 22.04
C LEU A 203 10.54 53.93 22.79
N THR A 204 11.70 54.23 22.20
CA THR A 204 13.02 53.96 22.79
C THR A 204 13.23 54.69 24.12
N GLY A 205 12.61 55.85 24.31
CA GLY A 205 12.66 56.61 25.57
C GLY A 205 11.98 55.93 26.75
N TYR A 206 11.10 54.96 26.50
CA TYR A 206 10.36 54.21 27.53
C TYR A 206 10.84 52.76 27.68
N THR A 207 12.02 52.44 27.13
CA THR A 207 12.51 51.06 27.09
C THR A 207 12.63 50.45 28.50
N LYS A 208 13.06 51.24 29.48
CA LYS A 208 13.23 50.79 30.86
C LYS A 208 11.89 50.43 31.50
N GLU A 209 10.89 51.29 31.35
CA GLU A 209 9.53 51.09 31.85
C GLU A 209 8.84 49.91 31.15
N LEU A 210 9.09 49.74 29.85
CA LEU A 210 8.59 48.61 29.06
C LEU A 210 9.25 47.30 29.48
N GLN A 211 10.55 47.29 29.77
CA GLN A 211 11.26 46.12 30.26
C GLN A 211 10.73 45.72 31.65
N ASP A 212 10.54 46.68 32.55
CA ASP A 212 10.01 46.44 33.89
C ASP A 212 8.53 46.02 33.89
N ASN A 213 7.73 46.52 32.94
CA ASN A 213 6.33 46.13 32.80
C ASN A 213 6.15 44.74 32.19
N THR A 214 6.96 44.42 31.18
CA THR A 214 6.90 43.15 30.45
C THR A 214 7.78 42.07 31.07
N LEU A 215 8.50 42.39 32.14
CA LEU A 215 9.46 41.53 32.85
C LEU A 215 10.62 41.05 31.95
N GLY A 216 10.88 41.74 30.85
CA GLY A 216 11.86 41.36 29.83
C GLY A 216 11.39 40.28 28.85
N CYS A 217 10.09 39.99 28.78
CA CYS A 217 9.52 39.03 27.81
C CYS A 217 9.07 39.74 26.53
N VAL A 218 9.71 39.41 25.40
CA VAL A 218 9.43 40.05 24.10
C VAL A 218 8.03 39.72 23.57
N GLY A 219 7.49 38.52 23.82
CA GLY A 219 6.12 38.18 23.43
C GLY A 219 5.06 39.03 24.15
N THR A 220 5.28 39.31 25.43
CA THR A 220 4.44 40.21 26.23
C THR A 220 4.56 41.65 25.75
N LEU A 221 5.78 42.10 25.45
CA LEU A 221 6.05 43.40 24.83
C LEU A 221 5.27 43.58 23.53
N SER A 222 5.36 42.60 22.61
CA SER A 222 4.63 42.62 21.34
C SER A 222 3.12 42.74 21.55
N SER A 223 2.55 42.01 22.52
CA SER A 223 1.13 42.08 22.85
C SER A 223 0.71 43.44 23.43
N VAL A 224 1.52 44.03 24.29
CA VAL A 224 1.30 45.36 24.87
C VAL A 224 1.38 46.43 23.78
N LEU A 225 2.40 46.38 22.92
CA LEU A 225 2.57 47.33 21.82
C LEU A 225 1.46 47.20 20.77
N THR A 226 1.02 45.98 20.45
CA THR A 226 -0.13 45.76 19.55
C THR A 226 -1.41 46.38 20.12
N ARG A 227 -1.64 46.25 21.43
CA ARG A 227 -2.80 46.84 22.10
C ARG A 227 -2.71 48.37 22.14
N ALA A 228 -1.52 48.90 22.43
CA ALA A 228 -1.26 50.33 22.40
C ALA A 228 -1.45 50.91 20.98
N ALA A 229 -1.03 50.18 19.95
CA ALA A 229 -1.21 50.59 18.56
C ALA A 229 -2.69 50.69 18.16
N ARG A 230 -3.51 49.68 18.52
CA ARG A 230 -4.96 49.72 18.28
C ARG A 230 -5.66 50.88 18.99
N LEU A 231 -5.22 51.21 20.21
CA LEU A 231 -5.74 52.36 20.95
C LEU A 231 -5.31 53.69 20.33
N ALA A 232 -4.09 53.77 19.79
CA ALA A 232 -3.59 54.94 19.08
C ALA A 232 -4.30 55.17 17.73
N GLU A 233 -4.61 54.11 16.99
CA GLU A 233 -5.40 54.19 15.76
C GLU A 233 -6.83 54.69 16.00
N ALA A 234 -7.48 54.22 17.08
CA ALA A 234 -8.82 54.67 17.46
C ALA A 234 -8.84 56.14 17.94
N GLY A 235 -7.72 56.65 18.45
CA GLY A 235 -7.57 58.03 18.93
C GLY A 235 -6.95 59.00 17.91
N GLY A 236 -6.56 58.53 16.72
CA GLY A 236 -5.97 59.34 15.65
C GLY A 236 -4.48 59.70 15.83
N ALA A 237 -3.89 59.44 17.00
CA ALA A 237 -2.45 59.64 17.26
C ALA A 237 -1.97 58.78 18.45
N TRP A 238 -0.67 58.48 18.46
CA TRP A 238 0.01 57.89 19.61
C TRP A 238 0.00 58.83 20.82
N SER A 239 -0.27 58.29 22.02
CA SER A 239 -0.18 59.03 23.27
C SER A 239 0.36 58.16 24.40
N VAL A 240 1.04 58.79 25.36
CA VAL A 240 1.55 58.13 26.58
C VAL A 240 0.41 57.50 27.39
N ASP A 241 -0.78 58.07 27.35
CA ASP A 241 -1.96 57.51 28.03
C ASP A 241 -2.49 56.24 27.35
N ALA A 242 -2.39 56.14 26.02
CA ALA A 242 -2.70 54.90 25.31
C ALA A 242 -1.72 53.78 25.69
N LEU A 243 -0.43 54.11 25.86
CA LEU A 243 0.57 53.15 26.37
C LEU A 243 0.25 52.70 27.79
N LYS A 244 0.03 53.65 28.72
CA LYS A 244 -0.29 53.37 30.13
C LYS A 244 -1.52 52.47 30.28
N ARG A 245 -2.53 52.64 29.42
CA ARG A 245 -3.74 51.79 29.40
C ARG A 245 -3.49 50.39 28.83
N ALA A 246 -2.45 50.24 28.01
CA ALA A 246 -2.07 48.95 27.41
C ALA A 246 -1.13 48.12 28.30
N LEU A 247 -0.41 48.77 29.24
CA LEU A 247 0.50 48.11 30.19
C LEU A 247 -0.22 47.07 31.07
N LEU A 248 0.53 46.06 31.50
CA LEU A 248 0.05 45.05 32.44
C LEU A 248 -0.17 45.64 33.84
N ASN A 249 -1.31 45.33 34.44
CA ASN A 249 -1.63 45.69 35.82
C ASN A 249 -0.99 44.71 36.83
N GLU A 250 -0.84 45.12 38.10
CA GLU A 250 -0.05 44.37 39.10
C GLU A 250 -0.52 42.93 39.32
N ALA A 251 -1.83 42.68 39.32
CA ALA A 251 -2.38 41.35 39.44
C ALA A 251 -2.04 40.45 38.23
N GLN A 252 -2.02 41.00 37.01
CA GLN A 252 -1.55 40.28 35.82
C GLN A 252 -0.04 40.07 35.88
N ARG A 253 0.74 41.04 36.38
CA ARG A 253 2.20 40.93 36.50
C ARG A 253 2.61 39.82 37.48
N LYS A 254 1.89 39.71 38.61
CA LYS A 254 2.09 38.65 39.61
C LYS A 254 1.68 37.26 39.10
N ARG A 255 0.58 37.18 38.33
CA ARG A 255 0.11 35.93 37.73
C ARG A 255 0.96 35.49 36.54
N ILE A 256 1.42 36.43 35.70
CA ILE A 256 2.38 36.18 34.61
C ILE A 256 3.71 35.70 35.20
N LEU A 257 4.21 36.28 36.30
CA LEU A 257 5.36 35.71 37.05
C LEU A 257 5.17 34.25 37.47
N GLU A 258 3.92 33.77 37.58
CA GLU A 258 3.55 32.38 37.90
C GLU A 258 3.19 31.54 36.65
N GLU A 259 2.98 32.13 35.47
CA GLU A 259 2.16 31.51 34.40
C GLU A 259 2.68 31.68 32.96
N ILE A 260 3.88 32.23 32.68
CA ILE A 260 4.29 32.55 31.29
C ILE A 260 4.45 31.31 30.40
N GLU A 261 3.39 30.96 29.67
CA GLU A 261 3.46 30.49 28.29
C GLU A 261 2.11 30.57 27.57
N ARG A 262 2.09 31.19 26.37
CA ARG A 262 1.26 30.83 25.18
C ARG A 262 1.23 31.94 24.13
N ARG A 263 1.66 31.63 22.88
CA ARG A 263 0.79 31.55 21.67
C ARG A 263 1.56 31.43 20.32
N MET A 264 1.24 30.33 19.63
CA MET A 264 1.06 29.97 18.21
C MET A 264 1.35 30.94 17.04
N SER A 265 1.83 30.33 15.94
CA SER A 265 1.80 30.79 14.53
C SER A 265 1.15 29.73 13.60
N PRO A 266 0.61 30.08 12.41
CA PRO A 266 -0.11 29.16 11.54
C PRO A 266 0.82 28.30 10.64
N PRO A 267 0.35 27.13 10.15
CA PRO A 267 1.16 26.24 9.34
C PRO A 267 1.29 26.73 7.89
N LEU A 268 2.52 26.67 7.37
CA LEU A 268 2.86 26.86 5.96
C LEU A 268 2.51 25.58 5.17
N SER A 269 1.80 25.73 4.05
CA SER A 269 1.53 24.66 3.09
C SER A 269 2.70 24.50 2.12
N ASN A 270 3.41 23.37 2.21
CA ASN A 270 4.52 23.01 1.32
C ASN A 270 4.03 21.97 0.29
N PRO A 271 4.39 22.05 -1.01
CA PRO A 271 3.99 21.04 -1.99
C PRO A 271 4.74 19.73 -1.73
N ARG A 272 4.04 18.73 -1.20
CA ARG A 272 4.57 17.40 -0.88
C ARG A 272 3.89 16.35 -1.76
N SER A 273 4.58 15.24 -2.05
CA SER A 273 3.93 14.12 -2.74
C SER A 273 2.75 13.57 -1.92
N VAL A 274 1.66 13.17 -2.58
CA VAL A 274 0.44 12.69 -1.90
C VAL A 274 0.66 11.31 -1.25
N LEU A 275 1.48 10.46 -1.87
CA LEU A 275 1.84 9.14 -1.39
C LEU A 275 3.35 9.06 -1.13
N HIS A 276 3.78 8.18 -0.20
CA HIS A 276 5.18 7.86 0.02
C HIS A 276 5.91 7.50 -1.29
N ALA A 277 7.04 8.15 -1.52
CA ALA A 277 7.89 7.94 -2.68
C ALA A 277 8.79 6.70 -2.48
N LEU A 278 8.19 5.51 -2.48
CA LEU A 278 8.94 4.26 -2.35
C LEU A 278 9.76 3.99 -3.62
N THR A 279 11.07 3.75 -3.50
CA THR A 279 11.90 3.39 -4.64
C THR A 279 11.51 1.99 -5.19
N PRO A 280 11.31 1.86 -6.51
CA PRO A 280 11.08 0.56 -7.14
C PRO A 280 12.32 -0.34 -7.04
N ILE A 281 12.12 -1.65 -6.89
CA ILE A 281 13.24 -2.59 -6.73
C ILE A 281 13.59 -3.28 -8.05
N GLY A 282 14.89 -3.44 -8.31
CA GLY A 282 15.40 -4.30 -9.38
C GLY A 282 15.17 -3.77 -10.80
N VAL A 283 14.86 -2.48 -10.96
CA VAL A 283 14.79 -1.82 -12.27
C VAL A 283 16.10 -2.01 -13.04
N GLY A 284 16.01 -2.34 -14.32
CA GLY A 284 17.18 -2.67 -15.14
C GLY A 284 17.73 -4.08 -14.95
N THR A 285 17.08 -4.93 -14.15
CA THR A 285 17.51 -6.31 -13.91
C THR A 285 16.43 -7.33 -14.29
N PRO A 286 16.79 -8.61 -14.53
CA PRO A 286 15.79 -9.68 -14.72
C PRO A 286 14.85 -9.88 -13.53
N GLY A 287 15.24 -9.37 -12.35
CA GLY A 287 14.48 -9.42 -11.12
C GLY A 287 13.64 -8.17 -10.86
N VAL A 288 13.28 -7.37 -11.87
CA VAL A 288 12.47 -6.16 -11.69
C VAL A 288 11.16 -6.44 -10.95
N GLU A 289 10.83 -5.56 -10.02
CA GLU A 289 9.60 -5.58 -9.24
C GLU A 289 8.35 -5.38 -10.11
N SER A 290 7.26 -6.07 -9.76
CA SER A 290 5.97 -5.86 -10.42
C SER A 290 5.18 -4.70 -9.83
N LEU A 291 4.40 -4.01 -10.65
CA LEU A 291 3.53 -2.91 -10.19
C LEU A 291 2.57 -3.35 -9.08
N LEU A 292 2.10 -4.60 -9.12
CA LEU A 292 1.32 -5.19 -8.03
C LEU A 292 2.11 -5.28 -6.71
N SER A 293 3.38 -5.70 -6.75
CA SER A 293 4.26 -5.72 -5.57
C SER A 293 4.44 -4.32 -5.01
N TYR A 294 4.72 -3.35 -5.89
CA TYR A 294 4.88 -1.95 -5.56
C TYR A 294 3.63 -1.39 -4.86
N LEU A 295 2.45 -1.61 -5.42
CA LEU A 295 1.17 -1.20 -4.82
C LEU A 295 0.95 -1.85 -3.44
N CYS A 296 1.31 -3.13 -3.26
CA CYS A 296 1.19 -3.81 -1.97
C CYS A 296 2.15 -3.22 -0.93
N ARG A 297 3.41 -2.94 -1.31
CA ARG A 297 4.39 -2.25 -0.44
C ARG A 297 3.93 -0.85 -0.08
N LEU A 298 3.35 -0.13 -1.04
CA LEU A 298 2.79 1.20 -0.80
C LEU A 298 1.64 1.14 0.21
N ALA A 299 0.73 0.18 0.07
CA ALA A 299 -0.36 -0.02 1.05
C ALA A 299 0.19 -0.34 2.46
N VAL A 300 1.23 -1.17 2.54
CA VAL A 300 1.93 -1.46 3.79
C VAL A 300 2.54 -0.18 4.37
N SER A 301 3.22 0.63 3.57
CA SER A 301 3.85 1.88 4.03
C SER A 301 2.83 2.87 4.63
N HIS A 302 1.62 2.93 4.08
CA HIS A 302 0.52 3.78 4.56
C HIS A 302 -0.32 3.13 5.69
N ALA A 303 0.01 1.89 6.08
CA ALA A 303 -0.75 1.09 7.04
C ALA A 303 -2.25 0.99 6.69
N VAL A 304 -2.58 0.80 5.41
CA VAL A 304 -3.96 0.67 4.89
C VAL A 304 -4.12 -0.60 4.06
N SER A 305 -5.35 -1.07 3.84
CA SER A 305 -5.57 -2.18 2.90
C SER A 305 -5.31 -1.76 1.45
N VAL A 306 -4.98 -2.71 0.57
CA VAL A 306 -4.80 -2.44 -0.87
C VAL A 306 -6.09 -1.89 -1.50
N THR A 307 -7.25 -2.37 -1.03
CA THR A 307 -8.57 -1.88 -1.47
C THR A 307 -8.76 -0.42 -1.12
N GLU A 308 -8.36 -0.03 0.09
CA GLU A 308 -8.52 1.34 0.58
C GLU A 308 -7.57 2.30 -0.12
N LEU A 309 -6.31 1.90 -0.28
CA LEU A 309 -5.33 2.66 -1.06
C LEU A 309 -5.81 2.85 -2.50
N SER A 310 -6.35 1.79 -3.12
CA SER A 310 -6.90 1.86 -4.48
C SER A 310 -8.05 2.88 -4.57
N ARG A 311 -8.93 2.94 -3.56
CA ARG A 311 -10.03 3.90 -3.51
C ARG A 311 -9.52 5.33 -3.33
N LYS A 312 -8.51 5.53 -2.47
CA LYS A 312 -7.84 6.83 -2.29
C LYS A 312 -7.25 7.32 -3.61
N ILE A 313 -6.49 6.48 -4.32
CA ILE A 313 -5.89 6.80 -5.62
C ILE A 313 -6.99 7.20 -6.63
N ALA A 314 -8.04 6.39 -6.76
CA ALA A 314 -9.13 6.70 -7.69
C ALA A 314 -9.82 8.02 -7.35
N LYS A 315 -10.11 8.29 -6.06
CA LYS A 315 -10.70 9.55 -5.61
C LYS A 315 -9.81 10.75 -5.96
N THR A 316 -8.50 10.65 -5.72
CA THR A 316 -7.55 11.74 -5.99
C THR A 316 -7.38 12.03 -7.47
N VAL A 317 -7.42 11.00 -8.34
CA VAL A 317 -7.31 11.15 -9.80
C VAL A 317 -8.66 11.48 -10.46
N GLY A 318 -9.78 11.37 -9.72
CA GLY A 318 -11.12 11.63 -10.23
C GLY A 318 -11.75 10.46 -11.00
N TRP A 319 -11.36 9.22 -10.70
CA TRP A 319 -11.95 8.01 -11.27
C TRP A 319 -13.17 7.54 -10.47
N GLU A 320 -14.24 7.19 -11.18
CA GLU A 320 -15.40 6.52 -10.58
C GLU A 320 -15.17 5.01 -10.50
N LEU A 321 -14.93 4.49 -9.28
CA LEU A 321 -14.89 3.07 -9.04
C LEU A 321 -16.31 2.56 -8.72
N SER A 322 -16.76 1.53 -9.43
CA SER A 322 -18.02 0.84 -9.08
C SER A 322 -17.99 0.31 -7.65
N ASP A 323 -19.14 0.20 -6.99
CA ASP A 323 -19.27 -0.40 -5.64
C ASP A 323 -18.74 -1.84 -5.56
N ASN A 324 -18.73 -2.54 -6.71
CA ASN A 324 -18.21 -3.90 -6.86
C ASN A 324 -16.73 -3.93 -7.28
N TYR A 325 -16.01 -2.80 -7.15
CA TYR A 325 -14.61 -2.71 -7.50
C TYR A 325 -13.79 -3.76 -6.74
N ASN A 326 -13.07 -4.57 -7.51
CA ASN A 326 -12.25 -5.63 -6.98
C ASN A 326 -10.86 -5.53 -7.60
N TRP A 327 -9.95 -4.89 -6.87
CA TRP A 327 -8.55 -4.74 -7.29
C TRP A 327 -7.88 -6.09 -7.62
N LYS A 328 -8.39 -7.21 -7.06
CA LYS A 328 -7.89 -8.56 -7.34
C LYS A 328 -8.13 -9.02 -8.79
N ARG A 329 -8.99 -8.32 -9.53
CA ARG A 329 -9.25 -8.56 -10.96
C ARG A 329 -8.44 -7.63 -11.87
N LEU A 330 -7.69 -6.68 -11.30
CA LEU A 330 -6.85 -5.78 -12.10
C LEU A 330 -5.60 -6.51 -12.56
N HIS A 331 -5.42 -6.57 -13.87
CA HIS A 331 -4.17 -7.02 -14.49
C HIS A 331 -3.18 -5.85 -14.57
N LEU A 332 -2.63 -5.46 -13.41
CA LEU A 332 -1.72 -4.31 -13.28
C LEU A 332 -0.38 -4.51 -14.00
N ASN A 333 0.08 -5.75 -14.13
CA ASN A 333 1.40 -6.08 -14.69
C ASN A 333 1.37 -6.32 -16.21
N GLY A 334 0.19 -6.18 -16.84
CA GLY A 334 0.03 -6.38 -18.28
C GLY A 334 0.49 -5.19 -19.11
N ASN A 335 0.10 -5.17 -20.39
CA ASN A 335 0.36 -4.08 -21.33
C ASN A 335 -0.97 -3.43 -21.82
N GLY A 336 -2.00 -3.48 -20.99
CA GLY A 336 -3.33 -2.93 -21.26
C GLY A 336 -3.58 -1.58 -20.60
N GLU A 337 -4.78 -1.04 -20.82
CA GLU A 337 -5.20 0.27 -20.31
C GLU A 337 -5.13 0.37 -18.77
N ALA A 338 -5.49 -0.70 -18.06
CA ALA A 338 -5.36 -0.74 -16.61
C ALA A 338 -3.91 -0.52 -16.15
N ALA A 339 -2.93 -1.18 -16.77
CA ALA A 339 -1.53 -0.99 -16.43
C ALA A 339 -1.11 0.47 -16.66
N ARG A 340 -1.54 1.09 -17.79
CA ARG A 340 -1.21 2.47 -18.15
C ARG A 340 -1.80 3.48 -17.17
N ASN A 341 -3.09 3.35 -16.87
CA ASN A 341 -3.79 4.27 -15.98
C ASN A 341 -3.19 4.18 -14.57
N TRP A 342 -2.98 2.96 -14.04
CA TRP A 342 -2.46 2.78 -12.69
C TRP A 342 -0.99 3.16 -12.53
N SER A 343 -0.11 2.82 -13.49
CA SER A 343 1.29 3.26 -13.44
C SER A 343 1.41 4.78 -13.50
N GLY A 344 0.69 5.44 -14.41
CA GLY A 344 0.67 6.90 -14.51
C GLY A 344 0.12 7.60 -13.26
N ALA A 345 -0.99 7.10 -12.72
CA ALA A 345 -1.58 7.61 -11.47
C ALA A 345 -0.62 7.45 -10.28
N LEU A 346 -0.01 6.27 -10.13
CA LEU A 346 0.97 6.03 -9.07
C LEU A 346 2.19 6.95 -9.22
N SER A 347 2.72 7.10 -10.44
CA SER A 347 3.86 7.97 -10.70
C SER A 347 3.58 9.42 -10.32
N ALA A 348 2.40 9.94 -10.68
CA ALA A 348 2.00 11.29 -10.31
C ALA A 348 1.85 11.47 -8.79
N LEU A 349 1.25 10.50 -8.09
CA LEU A 349 0.96 10.61 -6.66
C LEU A 349 2.16 10.34 -5.74
N THR A 350 3.10 9.49 -6.17
CA THR A 350 4.35 9.22 -5.44
C THR A 350 5.49 10.15 -5.85
N SER A 351 5.32 10.91 -6.94
CA SER A 351 6.38 11.72 -7.57
C SER A 351 7.57 10.89 -8.04
N ILE A 352 7.34 9.61 -8.38
CA ILE A 352 8.34 8.72 -8.95
C ILE A 352 8.02 8.48 -10.41
N GLU A 353 8.95 8.88 -11.28
CA GLU A 353 8.79 8.72 -12.71
C GLU A 353 8.92 7.25 -13.15
N GLN A 354 8.39 6.96 -14.34
CA GLN A 354 8.62 5.70 -15.06
C GLN A 354 8.18 4.41 -14.34
N LEU A 355 7.12 4.44 -13.52
CA LEU A 355 6.56 3.22 -12.90
C LEU A 355 5.94 2.25 -13.91
N ASP A 356 5.74 2.67 -15.16
CA ASP A 356 5.36 1.81 -16.29
C ASP A 356 6.41 0.73 -16.59
N GLN A 357 7.68 0.93 -16.21
CA GLN A 357 8.73 -0.09 -16.27
C GLN A 357 8.48 -1.29 -15.33
N LEU A 358 7.60 -1.15 -14.34
CA LEU A 358 7.16 -2.28 -13.48
C LEU A 358 6.07 -3.13 -14.13
N THR A 359 5.77 -2.88 -15.40
CA THR A 359 4.72 -3.52 -16.20
C THR A 359 5.28 -3.98 -17.55
N LEU A 360 4.40 -4.52 -18.41
CA LEU A 360 4.75 -4.88 -19.78
C LEU A 360 4.36 -3.80 -20.80
N LEU A 361 3.98 -2.60 -20.35
CA LEU A 361 3.62 -1.46 -21.22
C LEU A 361 4.71 -1.06 -22.22
N PRO A 362 6.02 -1.08 -21.89
CA PRO A 362 7.05 -0.78 -22.88
C PRO A 362 7.02 -1.70 -24.11
N TRP A 363 6.36 -2.86 -24.02
CA TRP A 363 6.23 -3.82 -25.11
C TRP A 363 4.80 -3.91 -25.67
N ALA A 364 3.93 -2.94 -25.39
CA ALA A 364 2.50 -2.98 -25.73
C ALA A 364 2.23 -3.14 -27.24
N ASP A 365 3.02 -2.46 -28.08
CA ASP A 365 2.80 -2.43 -29.52
C ASP A 365 3.37 -3.65 -30.26
N VAL A 366 4.23 -4.42 -29.59
CA VAL A 366 4.97 -5.55 -30.16
C VAL A 366 4.61 -6.90 -29.54
N ILE A 367 3.87 -6.95 -28.42
CA ILE A 367 3.39 -8.20 -27.80
C ILE A 367 1.86 -8.21 -27.66
N ALA A 368 1.21 -9.24 -28.21
CA ALA A 368 -0.25 -9.39 -28.07
C ALA A 368 -0.69 -9.68 -26.62
N GLN A 369 -1.67 -8.88 -26.12
CA GLN A 369 -2.22 -8.90 -24.75
C GLN A 369 -2.62 -10.30 -24.23
N GLN A 370 -3.20 -11.15 -25.11
CA GLN A 370 -3.77 -12.46 -24.76
C GLN A 370 -2.73 -13.46 -24.20
N SER A 371 -1.44 -13.14 -24.28
CA SER A 371 -0.33 -14.04 -23.96
C SER A 371 0.34 -13.78 -22.61
N LEU A 372 -0.03 -12.67 -21.95
CA LEU A 372 0.71 -12.14 -20.82
C LEU A 372 0.12 -12.52 -19.46
N THR A 373 -1.14 -12.98 -19.42
CA THR A 373 -1.84 -13.26 -18.16
C THR A 373 -1.60 -14.68 -17.67
N THR A 374 -0.94 -14.83 -16.52
CA THR A 374 -0.96 -16.10 -15.77
C THR A 374 -2.32 -16.35 -15.11
N THR A 375 -2.73 -17.61 -15.02
CA THR A 375 -3.91 -18.05 -14.26
C THR A 375 -3.60 -18.31 -12.79
N SER A 376 -2.32 -18.42 -12.41
CA SER A 376 -1.87 -18.71 -11.05
C SER A 376 -0.77 -17.76 -10.57
N ALA A 377 -0.84 -17.42 -9.29
CA ALA A 377 0.13 -16.55 -8.63
C ALA A 377 1.40 -17.33 -8.28
N ARG A 378 2.45 -17.20 -9.07
CA ARG A 378 3.69 -17.98 -8.93
C ARG A 378 4.80 -17.23 -8.21
N TRP A 379 5.73 -17.90 -7.56
CA TRP A 379 6.93 -17.28 -6.96
C TRP A 379 8.09 -18.27 -6.88
N CYS A 380 9.29 -17.76 -6.71
CA CYS A 380 10.45 -18.56 -6.34
C CYS A 380 10.71 -18.43 -4.84
N SER A 381 10.74 -19.55 -4.10
CA SER A 381 11.00 -19.54 -2.65
C SER A 381 12.41 -19.03 -2.34
N GLN A 382 13.40 -19.46 -3.11
CA GLN A 382 14.81 -19.09 -2.92
C GLN A 382 15.04 -17.59 -3.15
N CYS A 383 14.44 -16.99 -4.18
CA CYS A 383 14.51 -15.53 -4.36
C CYS A 383 13.99 -14.77 -3.14
N LEU A 384 12.85 -15.19 -2.57
CA LEU A 384 12.28 -14.53 -1.39
C LEU A 384 13.16 -14.71 -0.16
N ALA A 385 13.76 -15.89 0.01
CA ALA A 385 14.69 -16.18 1.10
C ALA A 385 15.97 -15.34 1.01
N GLU A 386 16.54 -15.20 -0.20
CA GLU A 386 17.69 -14.33 -0.46
C GLU A 386 17.38 -12.85 -0.22
N ASP A 387 16.19 -12.38 -0.63
CA ASP A 387 15.75 -11.00 -0.38
C ASP A 387 15.79 -10.73 1.15
N LEU A 388 15.19 -11.63 1.94
CA LEU A 388 15.17 -11.53 3.39
C LEU A 388 16.57 -11.64 4.03
N ALA A 389 17.41 -12.56 3.55
CA ALA A 389 18.77 -12.75 4.04
C ALA A 389 19.68 -11.54 3.74
N SER A 390 19.39 -10.81 2.66
CA SER A 390 20.11 -9.59 2.27
C SER A 390 19.62 -8.34 3.02
N GLY A 391 18.76 -8.49 4.03
CA GLY A 391 18.15 -7.38 4.75
C GLY A 391 17.12 -6.58 3.94
N CYS A 392 16.76 -7.04 2.74
CA CYS A 392 15.77 -6.42 1.89
C CYS A 392 14.37 -6.97 2.21
N SER A 393 13.34 -6.14 2.04
CA SER A 393 11.97 -6.64 2.12
C SER A 393 11.68 -7.51 0.89
N PRO A 394 11.21 -8.76 1.06
CA PRO A 394 10.84 -9.60 -0.07
C PRO A 394 9.80 -8.91 -0.97
N TYR A 395 9.92 -9.11 -2.28
CA TYR A 395 9.06 -8.47 -3.26
C TYR A 395 8.70 -9.44 -4.40
N LEU A 396 7.65 -9.11 -5.16
CA LEU A 396 7.21 -9.94 -6.27
C LEU A 396 7.80 -9.40 -7.58
N ARG A 397 8.34 -10.31 -8.39
CA ARG A 397 9.01 -9.97 -9.65
C ARG A 397 8.04 -10.02 -10.83
N THR A 398 8.17 -9.10 -11.79
CA THR A 398 7.29 -9.01 -12.97
C THR A 398 7.30 -10.30 -13.80
N ALA A 399 8.47 -10.93 -13.94
CA ALA A 399 8.63 -12.20 -14.66
C ALA A 399 7.70 -13.32 -14.16
N TRP A 400 7.36 -13.35 -12.87
CA TRP A 400 6.52 -14.40 -12.29
C TRP A 400 5.05 -14.33 -12.70
N ASP A 401 4.62 -13.15 -13.17
CA ASP A 401 3.24 -12.93 -13.60
C ASP A 401 3.07 -13.13 -15.12
N VAL A 402 4.18 -13.36 -15.85
CA VAL A 402 4.18 -13.69 -17.28
C VAL A 402 3.80 -15.16 -17.50
N GLY A 403 2.74 -15.40 -18.26
CA GLY A 403 2.13 -16.73 -18.40
C GLY A 403 3.08 -17.86 -18.81
N CYS A 404 4.04 -17.59 -19.71
CA CYS A 404 5.00 -18.59 -20.22
C CYS A 404 6.21 -18.85 -19.29
N VAL A 405 6.35 -18.09 -18.21
CA VAL A 405 7.41 -18.28 -17.20
C VAL A 405 6.88 -19.22 -16.13
N THR A 406 7.43 -20.43 -16.10
CA THR A 406 7.12 -21.49 -15.12
C THR A 406 8.32 -21.83 -14.24
N ALA A 407 9.50 -21.27 -14.52
CA ALA A 407 10.74 -21.50 -13.80
C ALA A 407 11.43 -20.20 -13.39
N CYS A 408 12.28 -20.27 -12.36
CA CYS A 408 13.22 -19.22 -12.01
C CYS A 408 14.52 -19.42 -12.80
N SER A 409 14.94 -18.44 -13.59
CA SER A 409 16.20 -18.49 -14.33
C SER A 409 17.44 -18.42 -13.43
N ARG A 410 17.34 -17.72 -12.29
CA ARG A 410 18.42 -17.57 -11.31
C ARG A 410 18.67 -18.86 -10.53
N HIS A 411 17.62 -19.45 -9.95
CA HIS A 411 17.73 -20.64 -9.09
C HIS A 411 17.48 -21.96 -9.82
N ARG A 412 17.12 -21.91 -11.11
CA ARG A 412 16.88 -23.09 -11.96
C ARG A 412 15.85 -24.07 -11.40
N THR A 413 14.85 -23.54 -10.67
CA THR A 413 13.77 -24.31 -10.05
C THR A 413 12.41 -23.88 -10.59
N GLN A 414 11.42 -24.78 -10.52
CA GLN A 414 10.05 -24.48 -10.89
C GLN A 414 9.45 -23.45 -9.93
N LEU A 415 8.68 -22.51 -10.49
CA LEU A 415 7.96 -21.55 -9.67
C LEU A 415 6.81 -22.24 -8.94
N VAL A 416 6.72 -21.97 -7.64
CA VAL A 416 5.69 -22.51 -6.76
C VAL A 416 4.47 -21.60 -6.79
N HIS A 417 3.28 -22.18 -6.66
CA HIS A 417 2.02 -21.44 -6.57
C HIS A 417 1.18 -21.86 -5.37
N VAL A 418 1.66 -22.80 -4.54
CA VAL A 418 0.98 -23.36 -3.37
C VAL A 418 1.74 -22.97 -2.12
N CYS A 419 1.04 -22.45 -1.10
CA CYS A 419 1.66 -22.15 0.19
C CYS A 419 2.13 -23.43 0.89
N PRO A 420 3.40 -23.50 1.36
CA PRO A 420 3.92 -24.70 2.03
C PRO A 420 3.18 -25.03 3.33
N ASP A 421 2.74 -24.02 4.09
CA ASP A 421 2.07 -24.24 5.39
C ASP A 421 0.59 -24.61 5.27
N CYS A 422 -0.16 -23.97 4.35
CA CYS A 422 -1.63 -24.10 4.32
C CYS A 422 -2.19 -24.70 3.03
N GLY A 423 -1.34 -25.05 2.07
CA GLY A 423 -1.76 -25.73 0.83
C GLY A 423 -2.61 -24.90 -0.14
N ARG A 424 -2.81 -23.61 0.13
CA ARG A 424 -3.62 -22.74 -0.74
C ARG A 424 -2.86 -22.23 -1.96
N THR A 425 -3.55 -22.15 -3.10
CA THR A 425 -3.02 -21.67 -4.38
C THR A 425 -3.14 -20.16 -4.61
N ASP A 426 -3.86 -19.45 -3.73
CA ASP A 426 -4.12 -18.00 -3.79
C ASP A 426 -3.35 -17.20 -2.74
N ALA A 427 -2.20 -17.73 -2.33
CA ALA A 427 -1.39 -17.22 -1.23
C ALA A 427 -0.85 -15.79 -1.42
N ARG A 428 -0.63 -15.33 -2.67
CA ARG A 428 0.02 -14.03 -2.96
C ARG A 428 -0.91 -12.81 -2.92
N HIS A 429 -2.13 -12.88 -3.47
CA HIS A 429 -2.85 -11.64 -3.84
C HIS A 429 -4.38 -11.66 -3.76
N ARG A 430 -4.99 -12.56 -2.98
CA ARG A 430 -6.47 -12.65 -2.90
C ARG A 430 -7.10 -12.05 -1.64
N PHE A 431 -6.33 -11.43 -0.75
CA PHE A 431 -6.83 -10.85 0.50
C PHE A 431 -6.60 -9.35 0.56
N ALA A 432 -7.39 -8.61 1.33
CA ALA A 432 -7.30 -7.15 1.42
C ALA A 432 -5.93 -6.65 1.97
N TYR A 433 -5.28 -7.49 2.78
CA TYR A 433 -3.97 -7.22 3.36
C TYR A 433 -2.96 -8.19 2.74
N VAL A 434 -1.93 -7.64 2.12
CA VAL A 434 -0.86 -8.39 1.46
C VAL A 434 0.47 -7.79 1.89
N VAL A 435 1.38 -8.63 2.35
CA VAL A 435 2.80 -8.29 2.52
C VAL A 435 3.57 -9.17 1.54
N PRO A 436 4.22 -8.62 0.51
CA PRO A 436 4.98 -9.40 -0.46
C PRO A 436 5.97 -10.34 0.23
N GLY A 437 5.96 -11.62 -0.17
CA GLY A 437 6.78 -12.67 0.44
C GLY A 437 6.09 -13.50 1.54
N TRP A 438 4.92 -13.11 2.02
CA TRP A 438 4.14 -13.86 3.02
C TRP A 438 2.78 -14.30 2.49
N CYS A 439 2.28 -15.41 3.03
CA CYS A 439 0.98 -15.95 2.69
C CYS A 439 -0.13 -15.04 3.22
N ALA A 440 -0.90 -14.46 2.30
CA ALA A 440 -2.04 -13.63 2.60
C ALA A 440 -3.21 -14.39 3.27
N HIS A 441 -3.13 -15.73 3.42
CA HIS A 441 -4.09 -16.57 4.18
C HIS A 441 -3.59 -17.09 5.55
N CYS A 442 -2.42 -17.72 5.67
CA CYS A 442 -1.94 -18.24 6.97
C CYS A 442 -0.79 -17.43 7.60
N GLY A 443 -0.31 -16.39 6.91
CA GLY A 443 0.79 -15.55 7.36
C GLY A 443 2.18 -16.19 7.31
N ALA A 444 2.30 -17.41 6.79
CA ALA A 444 3.58 -18.08 6.62
C ALA A 444 4.50 -17.34 5.66
N PHE A 445 5.81 -17.39 5.90
CA PHE A 445 6.79 -16.93 4.92
C PHE A 445 6.83 -17.89 3.72
N LEU A 446 6.77 -17.35 2.51
CA LEU A 446 6.71 -18.15 1.28
C LEU A 446 8.09 -18.61 0.78
N GLY A 447 9.16 -18.07 1.34
CA GLY A 447 10.54 -18.44 1.03
C GLY A 447 11.10 -19.60 1.84
N GLY A 448 10.36 -20.17 2.80
CA GLY A 448 10.86 -21.20 3.72
C GLY A 448 11.10 -22.60 3.12
N VAL A 449 11.05 -22.75 1.79
CA VAL A 449 11.30 -24.02 1.11
C VAL A 449 12.73 -24.01 0.58
N GLU A 450 13.62 -24.75 1.26
CA GLU A 450 15.06 -24.81 0.96
C GLU A 450 15.36 -25.42 -0.42
N HIS A 451 14.61 -26.44 -0.84
CA HIS A 451 14.87 -27.17 -2.10
C HIS A 451 13.63 -27.17 -2.98
N GLY A 452 13.66 -26.36 -4.04
CA GLY A 452 12.62 -26.36 -5.08
C GLY A 452 12.77 -27.53 -6.05
N VAL A 453 11.69 -27.89 -6.73
CA VAL A 453 11.74 -28.88 -7.83
C VAL A 453 12.62 -28.30 -8.95
N PRO A 454 13.66 -29.01 -9.44
CA PRO A 454 14.46 -28.55 -10.57
C PRO A 454 13.59 -28.30 -11.80
N ALA A 455 13.80 -27.18 -12.47
CA ALA A 455 13.10 -26.86 -13.71
C ALA A 455 13.78 -27.50 -14.91
N ALA A 456 13.01 -27.79 -15.95
CA ALA A 456 13.58 -28.30 -17.18
C ALA A 456 14.38 -27.19 -17.91
N PRO A 457 15.46 -27.52 -18.64
CA PRO A 457 16.29 -26.53 -19.32
C PRO A 457 15.50 -25.59 -20.23
N GLU A 458 14.45 -26.09 -20.89
CA GLU A 458 13.55 -25.29 -21.73
C GLU A 458 12.76 -24.23 -20.97
N GLU A 459 12.36 -24.51 -19.74
CA GLU A 459 11.61 -23.56 -18.89
C GLU A 459 12.55 -22.49 -18.37
N ILE A 460 13.79 -22.87 -18.03
CA ILE A 460 14.86 -21.96 -17.61
C ILE A 460 15.22 -21.01 -18.75
N TRP A 461 15.35 -21.50 -19.99
CA TRP A 461 15.63 -20.69 -21.16
C TRP A 461 14.51 -19.68 -21.45
N LYS A 462 13.23 -20.09 -21.39
CA LYS A 462 12.11 -19.15 -21.52
C LYS A 462 12.15 -18.06 -20.45
N ALA A 463 12.44 -18.45 -19.21
CA ALA A 463 12.54 -17.53 -18.08
C ALA A 463 13.72 -16.55 -18.24
N SER A 464 14.87 -17.00 -18.76
CA SER A 464 16.02 -16.12 -19.00
C SER A 464 15.72 -15.11 -20.12
N GLN A 465 15.13 -15.55 -21.22
CA GLN A 465 14.74 -14.66 -22.32
C GLN A 465 13.74 -13.59 -21.89
N VAL A 466 12.73 -13.95 -21.09
CA VAL A 466 11.79 -12.96 -20.53
C VAL A 466 12.47 -12.04 -19.52
N GLY A 467 13.36 -12.58 -18.68
CA GLY A 467 14.13 -11.79 -17.71
C GLY A 467 15.04 -10.76 -18.37
N GLU A 468 15.77 -11.14 -19.41
CA GLU A 468 16.61 -10.24 -20.21
C GLU A 468 15.77 -9.14 -20.89
N MET A 469 14.62 -9.52 -21.46
CA MET A 469 13.65 -8.56 -22.02
C MET A 469 13.18 -7.54 -20.98
N LEU A 470 12.90 -7.97 -19.75
CA LEU A 470 12.50 -7.06 -18.66
C LEU A 470 13.66 -6.16 -18.20
N ALA A 471 14.89 -6.69 -18.15
CA ALA A 471 16.06 -5.90 -17.77
C ALA A 471 16.31 -4.72 -18.74
N VAL A 472 16.13 -4.94 -20.04
CA VAL A 472 16.35 -3.92 -21.07
C VAL A 472 15.30 -2.80 -21.03
N GLN A 473 14.12 -3.00 -20.41
CA GLN A 473 13.06 -1.98 -20.37
C GLN A 473 13.53 -0.63 -19.84
N ALA A 474 14.44 -0.63 -18.86
CA ALA A 474 14.95 0.58 -18.24
C ALA A 474 15.94 1.36 -19.13
N THR A 475 16.49 0.71 -20.16
CA THR A 475 17.54 1.27 -21.03
C THR A 475 17.10 1.35 -22.49
N LEU A 476 15.79 1.24 -22.77
CA LEU A 476 15.27 1.40 -24.12
C LEU A 476 15.44 2.86 -24.57
N GLU A 477 16.19 3.09 -25.65
CA GLU A 477 16.34 4.42 -26.26
C GLU A 477 15.00 4.94 -26.83
N SER A 478 14.19 4.02 -27.35
CA SER A 478 12.83 4.31 -27.82
C SER A 478 11.91 3.10 -27.62
N VAL A 479 10.61 3.37 -27.49
CA VAL A 479 9.61 2.31 -27.34
C VAL A 479 9.49 1.53 -28.67
N PRO A 480 9.64 0.19 -28.65
CA PRO A 480 9.53 -0.63 -29.85
C PRO A 480 8.17 -0.49 -30.53
N THR A 481 8.20 -0.32 -31.85
CA THR A 481 7.00 -0.10 -32.65
C THR A 481 6.61 -1.35 -33.43
N ARG A 482 5.33 -1.42 -33.80
CA ARG A 482 4.84 -2.51 -34.66
C ARG A 482 5.57 -2.56 -36.02
N GLU A 483 5.93 -1.39 -36.54
CA GLU A 483 6.63 -1.26 -37.81
C GLU A 483 8.03 -1.87 -37.74
N SER A 484 8.82 -1.52 -36.71
CA SER A 484 10.17 -2.08 -36.54
C SER A 484 10.15 -3.60 -36.36
N LEU A 485 9.16 -4.14 -35.63
CA LEU A 485 8.96 -5.58 -35.49
C LEU A 485 8.64 -6.22 -36.85
N HIS A 486 7.70 -5.66 -37.62
CA HIS A 486 7.29 -6.24 -38.90
C HIS A 486 8.42 -6.21 -39.94
N ASP A 487 9.24 -5.15 -39.95
CA ASP A 487 10.41 -5.07 -40.80
C ASP A 487 11.46 -6.12 -40.42
N CYS A 488 11.73 -6.27 -39.12
CA CYS A 488 12.59 -7.35 -38.61
C CYS A 488 12.07 -8.74 -39.04
N LEU A 489 10.77 -9.00 -38.91
CA LEU A 489 10.19 -10.29 -39.35
C LEU A 489 10.31 -10.50 -40.86
N ARG A 490 10.12 -9.47 -41.68
CA ARG A 490 10.31 -9.57 -43.14
C ARG A 490 11.76 -9.90 -43.48
N GLU A 491 12.70 -9.26 -42.81
CA GLU A 491 14.14 -9.48 -43.01
C GLU A 491 14.56 -10.89 -42.59
N LEU A 492 14.06 -11.39 -41.45
CA LEU A 492 14.27 -12.77 -41.01
C LEU A 492 13.75 -13.78 -42.04
N VAL A 493 12.55 -13.55 -42.58
CA VAL A 493 11.95 -14.43 -43.62
C VAL A 493 12.76 -14.35 -44.93
N ALA A 494 13.27 -13.18 -45.28
CA ALA A 494 14.12 -12.98 -46.47
C ALA A 494 15.45 -13.74 -46.33
N ARG A 495 16.16 -13.57 -45.21
CA ARG A 495 17.50 -14.14 -44.99
C ARG A 495 17.50 -15.64 -44.68
N LEU A 496 16.51 -16.15 -43.93
CA LEU A 496 16.50 -17.56 -43.50
C LEU A 496 15.76 -18.50 -44.44
N ASP A 497 14.73 -18.00 -45.12
CA ASP A 497 13.79 -18.82 -45.87
C ASP A 497 13.51 -18.26 -47.27
N HIS A 498 14.40 -17.41 -47.79
CA HIS A 498 14.36 -16.82 -49.14
C HIS A 498 13.01 -16.16 -49.47
N GLY A 499 12.43 -15.45 -48.51
CA GLY A 499 11.15 -14.76 -48.66
C GLY A 499 9.92 -15.67 -48.58
N LYS A 500 10.08 -16.99 -48.37
CA LYS A 500 8.96 -17.95 -48.34
C LYS A 500 8.36 -18.05 -46.94
N SER A 501 7.29 -17.27 -46.67
CA SER A 501 6.60 -17.29 -45.36
C SER A 501 6.11 -18.67 -44.92
N ALA A 502 5.79 -19.57 -45.85
CA ALA A 502 5.39 -20.95 -45.53
C ALA A 502 6.56 -21.84 -45.06
N ALA A 503 7.79 -21.56 -45.51
CA ALA A 503 8.98 -22.24 -45.01
C ALA A 503 9.32 -21.73 -43.59
N PHE A 504 9.28 -20.41 -43.38
CA PHE A 504 9.44 -19.81 -42.06
C PHE A 504 8.40 -20.31 -41.04
N ALA A 505 7.12 -20.40 -41.43
CA ALA A 505 6.07 -20.95 -40.58
C ALA A 505 6.36 -22.39 -40.13
N ARG A 506 6.87 -23.24 -41.03
CA ARG A 506 7.29 -24.61 -40.70
C ARG A 506 8.49 -24.62 -39.75
N ARG A 507 9.48 -23.74 -39.98
CA ARG A 507 10.67 -23.59 -39.13
C ARG A 507 10.30 -23.29 -37.68
N ILE A 508 9.39 -22.35 -37.44
CA ILE A 508 8.94 -21.96 -36.07
C ILE A 508 7.81 -22.85 -35.52
N GLY A 509 7.36 -23.85 -36.29
CA GLY A 509 6.33 -24.81 -35.90
C GLY A 509 4.92 -24.21 -35.77
N LEU A 510 4.58 -23.20 -36.57
CA LEU A 510 3.27 -22.52 -36.59
C LEU A 510 2.57 -22.67 -37.95
N SER A 511 1.29 -22.30 -38.01
CA SER A 511 0.51 -22.38 -39.25
C SER A 511 0.89 -21.29 -40.25
N LYS A 512 0.82 -21.58 -41.55
CA LYS A 512 1.05 -20.59 -42.62
C LYS A 512 0.14 -19.37 -42.48
N GLY A 513 -1.14 -19.58 -42.12
CA GLY A 513 -2.12 -18.50 -41.96
C GLY A 513 -1.72 -17.52 -40.84
N THR A 514 -1.16 -18.04 -39.74
CA THR A 514 -0.70 -17.22 -38.62
C THR A 514 0.44 -16.28 -39.03
N VAL A 515 1.45 -16.78 -39.74
CA VAL A 515 2.58 -15.95 -40.21
C VAL A 515 2.15 -14.98 -41.30
N HIS A 516 1.25 -15.41 -42.19
CA HIS A 516 0.68 -14.54 -43.22
C HIS A 516 -0.05 -13.34 -42.60
N HIS A 517 -0.85 -13.58 -41.57
CA HIS A 517 -1.56 -12.55 -40.83
C HIS A 517 -0.62 -11.49 -40.23
N TRP A 518 0.54 -11.90 -39.71
CA TRP A 518 1.53 -10.94 -39.18
C TRP A 518 2.16 -10.08 -40.28
N LEU A 519 2.57 -10.70 -41.39
CA LEU A 519 3.31 -10.00 -42.45
C LEU A 519 2.42 -9.16 -43.38
N LYS A 520 1.14 -9.51 -43.52
CA LYS A 520 0.21 -8.87 -44.48
C LYS A 520 -0.95 -8.13 -43.82
N ASP A 521 -1.55 -8.68 -42.78
CA ASP A 521 -2.72 -8.08 -42.12
C ASP A 521 -2.34 -7.21 -40.90
N GLY A 522 -1.04 -7.08 -40.62
CA GLY A 522 -0.53 -6.25 -39.53
C GLY A 522 -0.75 -6.84 -38.13
N GLY A 523 -0.98 -8.15 -38.01
CA GLY A 523 -1.16 -8.82 -36.73
C GLY A 523 0.10 -8.80 -35.85
N ILE A 524 -0.08 -8.73 -34.53
CA ILE A 524 1.02 -8.80 -33.56
C ILE A 524 1.17 -10.24 -33.04
N PRO A 525 2.37 -10.82 -33.01
CA PRO A 525 2.57 -12.16 -32.46
C PRO A 525 2.36 -12.22 -30.94
N ALA A 526 1.94 -13.39 -30.48
CA ALA A 526 1.89 -13.75 -29.06
C ALA A 526 3.31 -13.90 -28.47
N LEU A 527 3.51 -13.72 -27.17
CA LEU A 527 4.82 -13.93 -26.54
C LEU A 527 5.40 -15.36 -26.78
N PRO A 528 4.60 -16.45 -26.67
CA PRO A 528 5.05 -17.78 -27.09
C PRO A 528 5.49 -17.90 -28.55
N ALA A 529 4.92 -17.08 -29.45
CA ALA A 529 5.34 -17.05 -30.84
C ALA A 529 6.70 -16.34 -31.01
N HIS A 530 6.92 -15.22 -30.30
CA HIS A 530 8.23 -14.57 -30.28
C HIS A 530 9.32 -15.49 -29.74
N LEU A 531 9.05 -16.24 -28.66
CA LEU A 531 10.00 -17.23 -28.13
C LEU A 531 10.31 -18.36 -29.12
N ARG A 532 9.36 -18.75 -29.98
CA ARG A 532 9.62 -19.71 -31.08
C ARG A 532 10.50 -19.11 -32.17
N ILE A 533 10.37 -17.82 -32.44
CA ILE A 533 11.23 -17.13 -33.42
C ILE A 533 12.64 -17.00 -32.83
N ALA A 534 12.77 -16.49 -31.61
CA ALA A 534 14.05 -16.39 -30.90
C ALA A 534 14.80 -17.74 -30.87
N SER A 535 14.10 -18.84 -30.56
CA SER A 535 14.73 -20.16 -30.48
C SER A 535 15.23 -20.73 -31.82
N GLN A 536 14.70 -20.25 -32.95
CA GLN A 536 15.12 -20.69 -34.30
C GLN A 536 16.08 -19.70 -34.97
N THR A 537 16.18 -18.48 -34.45
CA THR A 537 17.01 -17.40 -35.01
C THR A 537 18.26 -17.15 -34.18
N GLY A 538 18.32 -17.62 -32.93
CA GLY A 538 19.41 -17.34 -32.00
C GLY A 538 19.42 -15.89 -31.48
N LEU A 539 18.42 -15.08 -31.84
CA LEU A 539 18.26 -13.72 -31.33
C LEU A 539 17.74 -13.74 -29.90
N SER A 540 18.23 -12.80 -29.08
CA SER A 540 17.58 -12.54 -27.80
C SER A 540 16.18 -11.97 -28.04
N LEU A 541 15.26 -12.27 -27.12
CA LEU A 541 13.89 -11.78 -27.20
C LEU A 541 13.83 -10.25 -27.26
N ALA A 542 14.69 -9.56 -26.50
CA ALA A 542 14.76 -8.10 -26.48
C ALA A 542 15.13 -7.51 -27.85
N LYS A 543 16.20 -8.04 -28.50
CA LYS A 543 16.63 -7.59 -29.83
C LYS A 543 15.58 -7.84 -30.90
N LEU A 544 14.96 -9.02 -30.87
CA LEU A 544 13.87 -9.37 -31.78
C LEU A 544 12.70 -8.36 -31.69
N LEU A 545 12.29 -8.02 -30.46
CA LEU A 545 11.17 -7.10 -30.23
C LEU A 545 11.52 -5.65 -30.55
N ALA A 546 12.76 -5.23 -30.31
CA ALA A 546 13.25 -3.90 -30.68
C ALA A 546 13.40 -3.73 -32.21
N GLY A 547 13.42 -4.83 -32.97
CA GLY A 547 13.73 -4.82 -34.39
C GLY A 547 15.23 -4.65 -34.67
N ASP A 548 16.07 -4.93 -33.67
CA ASP A 548 17.52 -4.80 -33.76
C ASP A 548 18.15 -6.08 -34.32
N LEU A 549 18.66 -5.99 -35.55
CA LEU A 549 19.40 -7.05 -36.23
C LEU A 549 20.90 -6.76 -36.35
N THR A 550 21.42 -5.80 -35.57
CA THR A 550 22.86 -5.52 -35.51
C THR A 550 23.64 -6.77 -35.09
N ASP A 551 24.73 -7.04 -35.82
CA ASP A 551 25.64 -8.17 -35.62
C ASP A 551 24.98 -9.57 -35.69
N TRP A 552 23.77 -9.66 -36.24
CA TRP A 552 23.09 -10.94 -36.40
C TRP A 552 23.44 -11.64 -37.71
N SER A 553 23.83 -12.92 -37.61
CA SER A 553 24.08 -13.80 -38.74
C SER A 553 23.32 -15.13 -38.59
N PRO A 554 22.69 -15.65 -39.67
CA PRO A 554 22.08 -16.98 -39.68
C PRO A 554 23.02 -18.12 -39.29
N ALA A 555 24.33 -17.96 -39.51
CA ALA A 555 25.33 -19.02 -39.32
C ALA A 555 25.73 -19.23 -37.85
N THR A 556 25.50 -18.25 -36.98
CA THR A 556 25.88 -18.27 -35.56
C THR A 556 24.70 -18.55 -34.63
N ALA A 557 23.52 -18.86 -35.19
CA ALA A 557 22.30 -19.06 -34.42
C ALA A 557 22.30 -20.42 -33.69
N GLU A 558 22.24 -20.41 -32.37
CA GLU A 558 21.95 -21.63 -31.58
C GLU A 558 20.50 -22.08 -31.80
N ILE A 559 20.30 -23.02 -32.72
CA ILE A 559 18.98 -23.57 -33.03
C ILE A 559 18.56 -24.55 -31.95
N HIS A 560 17.51 -24.22 -31.22
CA HIS A 560 16.93 -25.11 -30.22
C HIS A 560 15.88 -26.02 -30.86
N GLN A 561 15.78 -27.27 -30.41
CA GLN A 561 14.75 -28.18 -30.92
C GLN A 561 13.36 -27.80 -30.38
N LEU A 562 12.48 -27.37 -31.28
CA LEU A 562 11.11 -26.93 -30.94
C LEU A 562 10.29 -27.98 -30.20
N ALA A 563 10.52 -29.28 -30.45
CA ALA A 563 9.79 -30.36 -29.78
C ALA A 563 10.02 -30.35 -28.26
N PHE A 564 11.22 -29.95 -27.82
CA PHE A 564 11.57 -29.84 -26.40
C PHE A 564 11.11 -28.50 -25.81
N LEU A 565 11.26 -27.39 -26.53
CA LEU A 565 10.83 -26.07 -26.04
C LEU A 565 9.30 -25.88 -26.02
N PHE A 566 8.60 -26.46 -26.99
CA PHE A 566 7.16 -26.33 -27.18
C PHE A 566 6.57 -27.69 -27.55
N PRO A 567 6.26 -28.54 -26.56
CA PRO A 567 5.59 -29.81 -26.81
C PRO A 567 4.33 -29.56 -27.63
N ARG A 568 4.16 -30.27 -28.74
CA ARG A 568 2.89 -30.24 -29.48
C ARG A 568 1.84 -30.70 -28.48
N GLN A 569 0.90 -29.82 -28.11
CA GLN A 569 -0.31 -30.24 -27.42
C GLN A 569 -0.87 -31.42 -28.21
N SER A 570 -1.19 -32.51 -27.51
CA SER A 570 -1.65 -33.76 -28.10
C SER A 570 -2.63 -33.48 -29.22
N GLN A 571 -2.43 -34.18 -30.35
CA GLN A 571 -3.33 -34.14 -31.49
C GLN A 571 -4.78 -34.04 -30.99
N ARG A 572 -5.52 -33.07 -31.53
CA ARG A 572 -6.98 -32.94 -31.35
C ARG A 572 -7.55 -34.35 -31.23
N VAL A 573 -8.06 -34.70 -30.06
CA VAL A 573 -8.84 -35.92 -29.86
C VAL A 573 -9.81 -35.98 -31.03
N VAL A 574 -9.73 -37.04 -31.83
CA VAL A 574 -10.59 -37.25 -33.00
C VAL A 574 -12.01 -36.92 -32.55
N ARG A 575 -12.71 -36.02 -33.28
CA ARG A 575 -14.09 -35.64 -32.93
C ARG A 575 -14.92 -36.91 -32.80
N ARG A 576 -15.24 -37.30 -31.56
CA ARG A 576 -16.17 -38.39 -31.29
C ARG A 576 -17.51 -38.00 -31.90
N THR A 577 -18.02 -38.79 -32.83
CA THR A 577 -19.39 -38.67 -33.33
C THR A 577 -20.31 -39.06 -32.18
N LEU A 578 -20.95 -38.06 -31.56
CA LEU A 578 -21.88 -38.27 -30.46
C LEU A 578 -23.26 -38.62 -31.02
N ASP A 579 -23.78 -39.79 -30.67
CA ASP A 579 -25.16 -40.18 -30.98
C ASP A 579 -26.12 -39.50 -30.01
N TRP A 580 -26.69 -38.37 -30.44
CA TRP A 580 -27.61 -37.58 -29.64
C TRP A 580 -28.93 -38.28 -29.34
N CYS A 581 -29.33 -39.29 -30.12
CA CYS A 581 -30.53 -40.08 -29.83
C CYS A 581 -30.29 -40.96 -28.61
N GLN A 582 -29.14 -41.64 -28.56
CA GLN A 582 -28.75 -42.43 -27.39
C GLN A 582 -28.57 -41.56 -26.14
N ILE A 583 -27.88 -40.42 -26.26
CA ILE A 583 -27.65 -39.48 -25.16
C ILE A 583 -28.97 -38.95 -24.57
N ARG A 584 -29.96 -38.62 -25.41
CA ARG A 584 -31.30 -38.18 -24.94
C ARG A 584 -32.05 -39.30 -24.21
N ALA A 585 -31.93 -40.55 -24.68
CA ALA A 585 -32.53 -41.71 -24.02
C ALA A 585 -31.91 -41.93 -22.62
N GLU A 586 -30.58 -41.83 -22.51
CA GLU A 586 -29.87 -41.96 -21.24
C GLU A 586 -30.19 -40.82 -20.27
N LEU A 587 -30.25 -39.56 -20.72
CA LEU A 587 -30.69 -38.44 -19.89
C LEU A 587 -32.14 -38.60 -19.40
N THR A 588 -33.02 -39.15 -20.24
CA THR A 588 -34.41 -39.43 -19.86
C THR A 588 -34.48 -40.55 -18.81
N ALA A 589 -33.65 -41.59 -18.94
CA ALA A 589 -33.54 -42.65 -17.94
C ALA A 589 -32.99 -42.12 -16.60
N MET A 590 -31.95 -41.27 -16.63
CA MET A 590 -31.44 -40.58 -15.44
C MET A 590 -32.50 -39.67 -14.80
N GLY A 591 -33.32 -39.03 -15.64
CA GLY A 591 -34.46 -38.22 -15.21
C GLY A 591 -35.56 -39.02 -14.50
N ARG A 592 -35.61 -40.34 -14.63
CA ARG A 592 -36.54 -41.26 -13.95
C ARG A 592 -35.93 -42.02 -12.77
N SER A 593 -34.62 -41.91 -12.53
CA SER A 593 -33.94 -42.59 -11.42
C SER A 593 -34.49 -42.20 -10.04
N LEU A 594 -34.48 -43.11 -9.08
CA LEU A 594 -34.91 -42.84 -7.70
C LEU A 594 -34.01 -41.81 -7.01
N VAL A 595 -32.72 -41.77 -7.37
CA VAL A 595 -31.77 -40.77 -6.88
C VAL A 595 -31.64 -39.65 -7.92
N PRO A 596 -31.98 -38.39 -7.58
CA PRO A 596 -31.88 -37.29 -8.52
C PRO A 596 -30.40 -37.02 -8.87
N VAL A 597 -30.13 -36.86 -10.16
CA VAL A 597 -28.80 -36.64 -10.72
C VAL A 597 -28.70 -35.17 -11.15
N SER A 598 -27.56 -34.51 -10.90
CA SER A 598 -27.34 -33.15 -11.38
C SER A 598 -26.92 -33.14 -12.86
N VAL A 599 -27.12 -32.03 -13.57
CA VAL A 599 -26.72 -31.92 -14.98
C VAL A 599 -25.20 -32.09 -15.15
N ALA A 600 -24.41 -31.62 -14.18
CA ALA A 600 -22.96 -31.79 -14.18
C ALA A 600 -22.53 -33.25 -13.96
N GLU A 601 -23.28 -33.98 -13.12
CA GLU A 601 -23.09 -35.41 -12.91
C GLU A 601 -23.45 -36.21 -14.16
N ALA A 602 -24.58 -35.89 -14.80
CA ALA A 602 -25.00 -36.51 -16.05
C ALA A 602 -23.99 -36.25 -17.18
N ALA A 603 -23.50 -35.02 -17.30
CA ALA A 603 -22.44 -34.63 -18.23
C ALA A 603 -21.16 -35.44 -18.02
N ARG A 604 -20.75 -35.67 -16.77
CA ARG A 604 -19.57 -36.47 -16.45
C ARG A 604 -19.76 -37.95 -16.78
N ARG A 605 -20.94 -38.53 -16.50
CA ARG A 605 -21.24 -39.93 -16.82
C ARG A 605 -21.28 -40.21 -18.31
N LEU A 606 -21.69 -39.21 -19.09
CA LEU A 606 -21.79 -39.29 -20.55
C LEU A 606 -20.49 -38.86 -21.25
N ASP A 607 -19.51 -38.33 -20.52
CA ASP A 607 -18.26 -37.76 -21.04
C ASP A 607 -18.51 -36.63 -22.07
N ILE A 608 -19.41 -35.71 -21.73
CA ILE A 608 -19.86 -34.60 -22.60
C ILE A 608 -19.83 -33.29 -21.82
N ASP A 609 -19.48 -32.18 -22.49
CA ASP A 609 -19.51 -30.86 -21.87
C ASP A 609 -20.97 -30.43 -21.56
N VAL A 610 -21.19 -29.87 -20.37
CA VAL A 610 -22.52 -29.42 -19.90
C VAL A 610 -23.18 -28.46 -20.90
N ARG A 611 -22.41 -27.59 -21.56
CA ARG A 611 -22.91 -26.65 -22.56
C ARG A 611 -23.46 -27.36 -23.79
N GLN A 612 -22.85 -28.48 -24.20
CA GLN A 612 -23.31 -29.29 -25.32
C GLN A 612 -24.63 -29.99 -25.00
N LEU A 613 -24.84 -30.41 -23.74
CA LEU A 613 -26.15 -30.94 -23.30
C LEU A 613 -27.26 -29.90 -23.41
N TYR A 614 -26.99 -28.65 -23.00
CA TYR A 614 -27.98 -27.57 -23.14
C TYR A 614 -28.24 -27.13 -24.58
N GLN A 615 -27.26 -27.29 -25.48
CA GLN A 615 -27.40 -26.96 -26.89
C GLN A 615 -28.18 -28.03 -27.66
N ASN A 616 -27.89 -29.32 -27.41
CA ASN A 616 -28.38 -30.42 -28.25
C ASN A 616 -29.44 -31.31 -27.57
N ALA A 617 -29.56 -31.28 -26.23
CA ALA A 617 -30.54 -32.05 -25.42
C ALA A 617 -31.15 -31.17 -24.31
N ASN A 618 -31.56 -29.94 -24.69
CA ASN A 618 -31.99 -28.89 -23.78
C ASN A 618 -33.19 -29.30 -22.90
N LYS A 619 -34.17 -30.00 -23.49
CA LYS A 619 -35.41 -30.39 -22.80
C LYS A 619 -35.11 -31.33 -21.64
N GLU A 620 -34.33 -32.37 -21.89
CA GLU A 620 -33.91 -33.38 -20.93
C GLU A 620 -33.00 -32.77 -19.86
N ALA A 621 -32.05 -31.92 -20.25
CA ALA A 621 -31.16 -31.22 -19.32
C ALA A 621 -31.93 -30.28 -18.37
N ARG A 622 -32.98 -29.59 -18.85
CA ARG A 622 -33.84 -28.74 -18.01
C ARG A 622 -34.70 -29.54 -17.04
N ILE A 623 -35.24 -30.69 -17.45
CA ILE A 623 -36.00 -31.59 -16.58
C ILE A 623 -35.10 -32.08 -15.43
N LEU A 624 -33.87 -32.49 -15.76
CA LEU A 624 -32.89 -32.96 -14.78
C LEU A 624 -32.48 -31.84 -13.82
N ALA A 625 -32.27 -30.62 -14.34
CA ALA A 625 -31.95 -29.44 -13.53
C ALA A 625 -33.08 -29.06 -12.56
N GLU A 626 -34.33 -29.08 -13.01
CA GLU A 626 -35.49 -28.75 -12.18
C GLU A 626 -35.69 -29.79 -11.07
N ARG A 627 -35.57 -31.09 -11.40
CA ARG A 627 -35.66 -32.17 -10.42
C ARG A 627 -34.56 -32.09 -9.36
N TRP A 628 -33.33 -31.78 -9.76
CA TRP A 628 -32.23 -31.54 -8.83
C TRP A 628 -32.47 -30.32 -7.94
N ARG A 629 -33.00 -29.23 -8.50
CA ARG A 629 -33.36 -28.01 -7.75
C ARG A 629 -34.43 -28.28 -6.69
N GLN A 630 -35.48 -29.02 -7.04
CA GLN A 630 -36.53 -29.43 -6.11
C GLN A 630 -36.01 -30.34 -5.00
N TYR A 631 -35.13 -31.30 -5.33
CA TYR A 631 -34.48 -32.16 -4.35
C TYR A 631 -33.61 -31.35 -3.37
N MET A 632 -32.77 -30.44 -3.88
CA MET A 632 -31.93 -29.57 -3.04
C MET A 632 -32.76 -28.63 -2.15
N ARG A 633 -33.91 -28.14 -2.65
CA ARG A 633 -34.84 -27.35 -1.85
C ARG A 633 -35.44 -28.17 -0.70
N ARG A 634 -36.00 -29.36 -0.98
CA ARG A 634 -36.55 -30.25 0.06
C ARG A 634 -35.50 -30.67 1.08
N ARG A 635 -34.28 -30.97 0.64
CA ARG A 635 -33.15 -31.29 1.51
C ARG A 635 -32.74 -30.09 2.38
N GLY A 636 -32.76 -28.88 1.81
CA GLY A 636 -32.52 -27.64 2.55
C GLY A 636 -33.59 -27.38 3.61
N GLU A 637 -34.87 -27.51 3.26
CA GLU A 637 -36.01 -27.38 4.18
C GLU A 637 -35.92 -28.40 5.33
N GLN A 638 -35.61 -29.67 5.03
CA GLN A 638 -35.42 -30.70 6.05
C GLN A 638 -34.20 -30.43 6.93
N SER A 639 -33.09 -29.97 6.35
CA SER A 639 -31.87 -29.61 7.11
C SER A 639 -32.12 -28.45 8.07
N ILE A 640 -32.91 -27.46 7.66
CA ILE A 640 -33.33 -26.33 8.51
C ILE A 640 -34.25 -26.82 9.63
N ALA A 641 -35.21 -27.69 9.35
CA ALA A 641 -36.10 -28.26 10.36
C ALA A 641 -35.33 -29.07 11.41
N ASN A 642 -34.45 -29.97 10.97
CA ASN A 642 -33.60 -30.76 11.87
C ASN A 642 -32.65 -29.88 12.70
N ALA A 643 -32.08 -28.84 12.09
CA ALA A 643 -31.22 -27.89 12.81
C ALA A 643 -32.00 -27.07 13.84
N ARG A 644 -33.24 -26.67 13.52
CA ARG A 644 -34.11 -25.95 14.45
C ARG A 644 -34.44 -26.81 15.67
N GLU A 645 -34.80 -28.07 15.47
CA GLU A 645 -35.08 -29.01 16.56
C GLU A 645 -33.84 -29.24 17.45
N ALA A 646 -32.67 -29.47 16.84
CA ALA A 646 -31.43 -29.64 17.57
C ALA A 646 -30.99 -28.38 18.35
N ILE A 647 -31.19 -27.19 17.77
CA ILE A 647 -30.92 -25.92 18.44
C ILE A 647 -31.89 -25.68 19.59
N ASP A 648 -33.19 -25.99 19.42
CA ASP A 648 -34.20 -25.83 20.47
C ASP A 648 -33.87 -26.73 21.68
N VAL A 649 -33.51 -28.01 21.45
CA VAL A 649 -33.06 -28.94 22.51
C VAL A 649 -31.78 -28.45 23.19
N ALA A 650 -30.78 -28.01 22.42
CA ALA A 650 -29.53 -27.49 22.98
C ALA A 650 -29.75 -26.21 23.80
N CYS A 651 -30.66 -25.34 23.38
CA CYS A 651 -30.99 -24.12 24.13
C CYS A 651 -31.70 -24.43 25.45
N GLN A 652 -32.57 -25.45 25.49
CA GLN A 652 -33.22 -25.92 26.72
C GLN A 652 -32.20 -26.53 27.71
N ASP A 653 -31.24 -27.33 27.23
CA ASP A 653 -30.16 -27.89 28.06
C ASP A 653 -29.18 -26.82 28.57
N ILE A 654 -28.90 -25.78 27.77
CA ILE A 654 -28.07 -24.65 28.21
C ILE A 654 -28.80 -23.83 29.28
N ALA A 655 -30.10 -23.62 29.11
CA ALA A 655 -30.93 -22.89 30.06
C ALA A 655 -31.08 -23.63 31.40
N SER A 656 -31.21 -24.96 31.39
CA SER A 656 -31.29 -25.77 32.62
C SER A 656 -29.98 -25.81 33.42
N GLN A 657 -28.86 -25.40 32.82
CA GLN A 657 -27.54 -25.31 33.45
C GLN A 657 -27.17 -23.87 33.87
N ASP A 658 -28.13 -22.92 33.89
CA ASP A 658 -27.94 -21.49 34.20
C ASP A 658 -26.87 -20.79 33.34
N LYS A 659 -26.62 -21.28 32.12
CA LYS A 659 -25.64 -20.70 31.19
C LYS A 659 -26.29 -19.78 30.17
N ALA A 660 -25.56 -18.74 29.76
CA ALA A 660 -26.03 -17.83 28.73
C ALA A 660 -26.04 -18.48 27.33
N ILE A 661 -27.21 -18.55 26.70
CA ILE A 661 -27.39 -19.09 25.34
C ILE A 661 -26.59 -18.25 24.34
N ASN A 662 -25.48 -18.80 23.86
CA ASN A 662 -24.60 -18.18 22.88
C ASN A 662 -24.13 -19.22 21.83
N LEU A 663 -23.64 -18.73 20.68
CA LEU A 663 -23.28 -19.59 19.54
C LEU A 663 -22.15 -20.59 19.86
N ARG A 664 -21.31 -20.30 20.87
CA ARG A 664 -20.22 -21.20 21.28
C ARG A 664 -20.77 -22.42 22.04
N GLU A 665 -21.64 -22.19 23.01
CA GLU A 665 -22.28 -23.25 23.81
C GLU A 665 -23.18 -24.17 22.96
N VAL A 666 -23.87 -23.61 21.96
CA VAL A 666 -24.69 -24.40 21.02
C VAL A 666 -23.83 -25.25 20.08
N LYS A 667 -22.65 -24.76 19.67
CA LYS A 667 -21.70 -25.54 18.84
C LYS A 667 -21.04 -26.69 19.58
N GLU A 668 -20.94 -26.62 20.90
CA GLU A 668 -20.40 -27.71 21.73
C GLU A 668 -21.42 -28.84 21.92
N ARG A 669 -22.73 -28.56 21.80
CA ARG A 669 -23.82 -29.53 22.03
C ARG A 669 -24.50 -30.04 20.76
N VAL A 670 -24.45 -29.28 19.66
CA VAL A 670 -25.04 -29.69 18.38
C VAL A 670 -23.93 -30.17 17.43
N PRO A 671 -24.04 -31.38 16.84
CA PRO A 671 -23.05 -31.89 15.90
C PRO A 671 -22.80 -30.94 14.72
N GLN A 672 -21.53 -30.82 14.32
CA GLN A 672 -21.09 -29.92 13.25
C GLN A 672 -21.74 -30.24 11.89
N GLU A 673 -22.16 -31.49 11.68
CA GLU A 673 -22.87 -31.96 10.48
C GLU A 673 -24.27 -31.32 10.32
N VAL A 674 -24.92 -30.99 11.44
CA VAL A 674 -26.25 -30.37 11.48
C VAL A 674 -26.14 -28.84 11.31
N LEU A 675 -25.13 -28.22 11.92
CA LEU A 675 -24.93 -26.76 11.83
C LEU A 675 -24.22 -26.32 10.55
N GLY A 676 -23.33 -27.15 9.99
CA GLY A 676 -22.51 -26.82 8.82
C GLY A 676 -23.29 -26.81 7.50
N SER A 677 -24.46 -27.46 7.47
CA SER A 677 -25.30 -27.60 6.29
C SER A 677 -26.34 -26.47 6.11
N VAL A 678 -26.51 -25.60 7.11
CA VAL A 678 -27.56 -24.57 7.15
C VAL A 678 -26.99 -23.15 7.09
N ARG A 679 -27.53 -22.31 6.19
CA ARG A 679 -27.26 -20.86 6.18
C ARG A 679 -28.24 -20.15 7.13
N GLY A 680 -27.74 -19.20 7.93
CA GLY A 680 -28.60 -18.43 8.85
C GLY A 680 -28.74 -19.05 10.26
N VAL A 681 -27.76 -19.82 10.72
CA VAL A 681 -27.76 -20.41 12.09
C VAL A 681 -27.99 -19.36 13.19
N ILE A 682 -27.51 -18.13 12.99
CA ILE A 682 -27.68 -17.03 13.96
C ILE A 682 -29.15 -16.61 14.09
N SER A 683 -29.93 -16.56 13.00
CA SER A 683 -31.34 -16.19 13.07
C SER A 683 -32.16 -17.29 13.75
N LEU A 684 -31.87 -18.56 13.44
CA LEU A 684 -32.51 -19.70 14.12
C LEU A 684 -32.24 -19.71 15.64
N LEU A 685 -31.03 -19.31 16.05
CA LEU A 685 -30.65 -19.18 17.46
C LEU A 685 -31.35 -17.99 18.15
N GLN A 686 -31.55 -16.88 17.43
CA GLN A 686 -32.33 -15.74 17.93
C GLN A 686 -33.81 -16.10 18.11
N ASP A 687 -34.40 -16.82 17.15
CA ASP A 687 -35.79 -17.29 17.21
C ASP A 687 -36.01 -18.32 18.33
N ALA A 688 -35.02 -19.19 18.59
CA ALA A 688 -35.04 -20.12 19.71
C ALA A 688 -34.95 -19.39 21.07
N LYS A 689 -34.05 -18.41 21.18
CA LYS A 689 -33.90 -17.58 22.38
C LYS A 689 -35.16 -16.77 22.69
N GLY A 690 -35.83 -16.23 21.66
CA GLY A 690 -37.11 -15.54 21.81
C GLY A 690 -38.20 -16.45 22.39
N ARG A 691 -38.33 -17.68 21.87
CA ARG A 691 -39.33 -18.65 22.34
C ARG A 691 -39.13 -19.08 23.81
N ILE A 692 -37.89 -19.19 24.28
CA ILE A 692 -37.56 -19.55 25.67
C ILE A 692 -37.73 -18.36 26.64
N THR A 693 -37.70 -17.12 26.16
CA THR A 693 -37.90 -15.94 27.01
C THR A 693 -39.36 -15.50 27.12
N THR A 694 -40.23 -15.98 26.23
CA THR A 694 -41.68 -15.70 26.23
C THR A 694 -42.56 -16.82 26.79
N GLY A 695 -42.01 -18.00 27.04
CA GLY A 695 -42.69 -19.12 27.71
C GLY A 695 -42.14 -19.31 29.11
#